data_AF-A0A9X2IFW4-F1
#
_entry.id   AF-A0A9X2IFW4-F1
#
_cell.length_a   1.000
_cell.length_b   1.000
_cell.length_c   1.000
_cell.angle_alpha   90.00
_cell.angle_beta   90.00
_cell.angle_gamma   90.00
#
_symmetry.space_group_name_H-M   'P 1'
#
loop_
_entity.id
_entity.type
_entity.pdbx_description
1 polymer ?
#
loop_
_entity_poly.entity_id
_entity_poly.type
_entity_poly.pdbx_seq_one_letter_code
_entity_poly.pdbx_strand_id
1 'polypeptide(L)'
;MAAEQSVLGSMLISKEAISEVGEIIRGTDFYRPAHESIFDAIIDLYGRSEPADMITVAHELQRRGELQKIGGAPYLHTLSANVPIAANAGYYAEIVREKAILRKLVDAGTKIVQIGYAGEGEVDSIVDEAQAEVYKIADKRNGEDYVPLADIMDGVLDEIEAIGNREAGVYGVPTGFADFDDLTNGLHGGQMIIVAARPAMGKSTFALDLVRAASIHNGLASVFFSLEMTRSEITMRLLSAEAKVPLNHIRNGNMTDDDWQKLARKMGEVSSSPVFIDDSPNMTMMEIRAKARRLKQQHDLKLIVIDYLQLMSSGKKVESRQLEVSEFSRQIKLLAKELEVPIIALSQLNRGPEQRGDKRPMMSDLRESGCLTADTRLLRADDNSEITLGELMGAEATDVPVWALDDRLKLVPRTLTHAFPSGRKQTFEVTLSSGRRVRATGNHPFLTYDGWVPLAELTVGSRVGSVRHVPPPLEITPRDPDEIVVLAHLLGDGSFVRRQPIRYASIDEANLAAVTEAASRRFGITAVRDDYPAARVTTLRLPAPYRLARGRRNPIAAWLDEDGLFGLRSHEKFVPTWVFGLPKEQVRLFLRHLWATDGCVHLDEKRQMGRVYYASTSRRLADDVARLLARYNVFTRLKRVRKDGYRDSWHVHVVGVENQLRFLDEIGVHGARSEAVARVAAAIRDVRPNTNLDTVPTQVWDDVRTLLQERSMTHREFAAAMGTSFGGSTMWKHAPSRQRMVRVAEVLDSSDLEVLATNDVYWDEIASVEPMGEEDVYDATVLGVHNFVANGIALHNSIEQDADMVILLHRDDVYEKESQRPGEADLIVAKHRNGATRDIVVAFQGHYSRFVDMAH
;
A
#
# COMPACT_ATOMS: atom_id res chain seq x y z
N MET A 1 20.53 -23.78 31.87
CA MET A 1 20.71 -23.38 33.29
C MET A 1 21.99 -22.59 33.51
N ALA A 2 23.18 -23.21 33.63
CA ALA A 2 24.42 -22.44 33.84
C ALA A 2 24.69 -21.43 32.72
N ALA A 3 24.52 -21.83 31.45
CA ALA A 3 24.66 -20.92 30.31
C ALA A 3 23.70 -19.72 30.36
N GLU A 4 22.42 -19.93 30.71
CA GLU A 4 21.45 -18.83 30.87
C GLU A 4 21.86 -17.84 31.96
N GLN A 5 22.39 -18.35 33.08
CA GLN A 5 22.85 -17.50 34.17
C GLN A 5 24.09 -16.70 33.74
N SER A 6 25.03 -17.33 33.02
CA SER A 6 26.21 -16.66 32.47
C SER A 6 25.84 -15.59 31.43
N VAL A 7 24.83 -15.82 30.59
CA VAL A 7 24.34 -14.83 29.62
C VAL A 7 23.80 -13.60 30.34
N LEU A 8 22.80 -13.78 31.22
CA LEU A 8 22.19 -12.66 31.94
C LEU A 8 23.19 -11.93 32.82
N GLY A 9 24.06 -12.67 33.50
CA GLY A 9 25.13 -12.08 34.29
C GLY A 9 26.09 -11.25 33.43
N SER A 10 26.47 -11.72 32.24
CA SER A 10 27.37 -10.99 31.34
C SER A 10 26.72 -9.69 30.85
N MET A 11 25.43 -9.74 30.50
CA MET A 11 24.63 -8.58 30.11
C MET A 11 24.49 -7.54 31.24
N LEU A 12 24.41 -7.97 32.50
CA LEU A 12 24.37 -7.07 33.66
C LEU A 12 25.72 -6.41 33.98
N ILE A 13 26.82 -6.91 33.42
CA ILE A 13 28.20 -6.43 33.66
C ILE A 13 28.69 -5.55 32.50
N SER A 14 28.41 -5.94 31.26
CA SER A 14 28.93 -5.31 30.05
C SER A 14 27.81 -4.95 29.08
N LYS A 15 27.86 -3.72 28.57
CA LYS A 15 26.91 -3.21 27.58
C LYS A 15 27.10 -3.89 26.22
N GLU A 16 28.34 -4.21 25.86
CA GLU A 16 28.70 -4.89 24.62
C GLU A 16 28.07 -6.29 24.56
N ALA A 17 28.06 -7.01 25.70
CA ALA A 17 27.40 -8.30 25.83
C ALA A 17 25.87 -8.22 25.60
N ILE A 18 25.23 -7.09 25.91
CA ILE A 18 23.79 -6.90 25.63
C ILE A 18 23.54 -6.88 24.12
N SER A 19 24.38 -6.17 23.36
CA SER A 19 24.26 -6.09 21.90
C SER A 19 24.46 -7.45 21.25
N GLU A 20 25.56 -8.13 21.59
CA GLU A 20 25.92 -9.44 21.03
C GLU A 20 24.86 -10.51 21.34
N VAL A 21 24.41 -10.60 22.59
CA VAL A 21 23.39 -11.58 22.97
C VAL A 21 22.02 -11.24 22.36
N GLY A 22 21.69 -9.94 22.26
CA GLY A 22 20.45 -9.46 21.65
C GLY A 22 20.31 -9.83 20.17
N GLU A 23 21.41 -10.10 19.47
CA GLU A 23 21.40 -10.59 18.09
C GLU A 23 21.13 -12.09 18.01
N ILE A 24 21.61 -12.87 18.98
CA ILE A 24 21.63 -14.35 18.94
C ILE A 24 20.34 -14.97 19.50
N ILE A 25 19.77 -14.42 20.58
CA ILE A 25 18.61 -15.01 21.27
C ILE A 25 17.51 -13.98 21.58
N ARG A 26 16.31 -14.47 21.90
CA ARG A 26 15.15 -13.70 22.40
C ARG A 26 14.75 -14.20 23.80
N GLY A 27 13.92 -13.44 24.52
CA GLY A 27 13.43 -13.83 25.86
C GLY A 27 12.81 -15.24 25.90
N THR A 28 12.04 -15.59 24.86
CA THR A 28 11.40 -16.91 24.71
C THR A 28 12.38 -18.08 24.51
N ASP A 29 13.66 -17.82 24.25
CA ASP A 29 14.69 -18.85 24.13
C ASP A 29 15.24 -19.31 25.49
N PHE A 30 14.92 -18.61 26.59
CA PHE A 30 15.25 -19.06 27.94
C PHE A 30 14.33 -20.19 28.41
N TYR A 31 14.87 -21.17 29.13
CA TYR A 31 14.05 -22.25 29.70
C TYR A 31 13.29 -21.80 30.95
N ARG A 32 13.88 -20.89 31.74
CA ARG A 32 13.23 -20.34 32.93
C ARG A 32 12.49 -19.04 32.61
N PRO A 33 11.18 -18.93 32.93
CA PRO A 33 10.44 -17.68 32.79
C PRO A 33 11.07 -16.51 33.57
N ALA A 34 11.69 -16.81 34.72
CA ALA A 34 12.42 -15.80 35.47
C ALA A 34 13.60 -15.19 34.68
N HIS A 35 14.26 -15.97 33.84
CA HIS A 35 15.37 -15.50 33.02
C HIS A 35 14.89 -14.72 31.80
N GLU A 36 13.76 -15.13 31.21
CA GLU A 36 13.04 -14.38 30.17
C GLU A 36 12.67 -12.97 30.66
N SER A 37 12.00 -12.86 31.80
CA SER A 37 11.66 -11.56 32.42
C SER A 37 12.89 -10.66 32.64
N ILE A 38 14.00 -11.23 33.10
CA ILE A 38 15.25 -10.48 33.31
C ILE A 38 15.84 -10.02 31.97
N PHE A 39 15.86 -10.90 30.97
CA PHE A 39 16.34 -10.56 29.62
C PHE A 39 15.54 -9.43 29.00
N ASP A 40 14.21 -9.51 29.05
CA ASP A 40 13.32 -8.50 28.47
C ASP A 40 13.41 -7.16 29.20
N ALA A 41 13.68 -7.16 30.51
CA ALA A 41 13.96 -5.94 31.26
C ALA A 41 15.30 -5.30 30.85
N ILE A 42 16.35 -6.11 30.62
CA ILE A 42 17.65 -5.63 30.16
C ILE A 42 17.54 -5.04 28.74
N ILE A 43 16.87 -5.73 27.82
CA ILE A 43 16.72 -5.27 26.42
C ILE A 43 15.88 -3.99 26.33
N ASP A 44 14.80 -3.87 27.12
CA ASP A 44 13.97 -2.66 27.14
C ASP A 44 14.74 -1.44 27.69
N LEU A 45 15.50 -1.61 28.78
CA LEU A 45 16.38 -0.56 29.30
C LEU A 45 17.44 -0.16 28.25
N TYR A 46 18.05 -1.14 27.59
CA TYR A 46 19.03 -0.91 26.53
C TYR A 46 18.42 -0.16 25.32
N GLY A 47 17.21 -0.53 24.90
CA GLY A 47 16.48 0.12 23.81
C GLY A 47 16.09 1.56 24.12
N ARG A 48 15.84 1.88 25.39
CA ARG A 48 15.62 3.26 25.90
C ARG A 48 16.92 4.05 26.11
N SER A 49 18.07 3.49 25.74
CA SER A 49 19.41 4.05 25.98
C SER A 49 19.72 4.30 27.46
N GLU A 50 19.07 3.56 28.36
CA GLU A 50 19.34 3.57 29.80
C GLU A 50 20.39 2.49 30.15
N PRO A 51 21.24 2.71 31.17
CA PRO A 51 22.17 1.68 31.61
C PRO A 51 21.41 0.50 32.22
N ALA A 52 21.69 -0.72 31.75
CA ALA A 52 21.09 -1.95 32.26
C ALA A 52 22.07 -2.64 33.24
N ASP A 53 22.05 -2.20 34.50
CA ASP A 53 22.80 -2.79 35.60
C ASP A 53 21.85 -3.44 36.62
N MET A 54 22.41 -4.09 37.64
CA MET A 54 21.60 -4.80 38.64
C MET A 54 20.59 -3.91 39.36
N ILE A 55 20.85 -2.61 39.52
CA ILE A 55 19.98 -1.67 40.22
C ILE A 55 18.86 -1.21 39.28
N THR A 56 19.20 -0.80 38.06
CA THR A 56 18.20 -0.33 37.08
C THR A 56 17.29 -1.46 36.64
N VAL A 57 17.82 -2.66 36.43
CA VAL A 57 17.04 -3.86 36.11
C VAL A 57 16.15 -4.26 37.28
N ALA A 58 16.62 -4.19 38.53
CA ALA A 58 15.78 -4.45 39.70
C ALA A 58 14.61 -3.45 39.80
N HIS A 59 14.88 -2.16 39.54
CA HIS A 59 13.86 -1.11 39.55
C HIS A 59 12.83 -1.31 38.43
N GLU A 60 13.27 -1.63 37.21
CA GLU A 60 12.37 -1.92 36.08
C GLU A 60 11.51 -3.16 36.36
N LEU A 61 12.10 -4.24 36.88
CA LEU A 61 11.35 -5.44 37.29
C LEU A 61 10.38 -5.16 38.45
N GLN A 62 10.70 -4.23 39.34
CA GLN A 62 9.79 -3.80 40.40
C GLN A 62 8.62 -3.00 39.83
N ARG A 63 8.88 -2.09 38.88
CA ARG A 63 7.86 -1.32 38.16
C ARG A 63 6.88 -2.24 37.42
N ARG A 64 7.37 -3.33 36.83
CA ARG A 64 6.57 -4.37 36.16
C ARG A 64 5.87 -5.34 37.13
N GLY A 65 6.15 -5.29 38.43
CA GLY A 65 5.59 -6.24 39.40
C GLY A 65 6.16 -7.66 39.29
N GLU A 66 7.33 -7.83 38.68
CA GLU A 66 7.97 -9.12 38.39
C GLU A 66 9.18 -9.43 39.29
N LEU A 67 9.70 -8.44 40.03
CA LEU A 67 10.90 -8.59 40.86
C LEU A 67 10.82 -9.78 41.86
N GLN A 68 9.64 -10.02 42.45
CA GLN A 68 9.48 -11.15 43.37
C GLN A 68 9.45 -12.50 42.64
N LYS A 69 8.95 -12.55 41.39
CA LYS A 69 8.87 -13.78 40.58
C LYS A 69 10.25 -14.28 40.17
N ILE A 70 11.24 -13.38 40.06
CA ILE A 70 12.61 -13.73 39.69
C ILE A 70 13.50 -14.10 40.90
N GLY A 71 12.97 -14.09 42.12
CA GLY A 71 13.74 -14.36 43.34
C GLY A 71 14.32 -13.11 44.03
N GLY A 72 13.86 -11.91 43.65
CA GLY A 72 14.26 -10.64 44.25
C GLY A 72 15.60 -10.10 43.76
N ALA A 73 15.93 -8.88 44.19
CA ALA A 73 17.19 -8.21 43.84
C ALA A 73 18.47 -9.04 44.14
N PRO A 74 18.54 -9.87 45.22
CA PRO A 74 19.72 -10.72 45.46
C PRO A 74 20.01 -11.72 44.34
N TYR A 75 19.01 -12.13 43.56
CA TYR A 75 19.22 -13.06 42.45
C TYR A 75 20.02 -12.41 41.32
N LEU A 76 19.78 -11.12 41.01
CA LEU A 76 20.54 -10.39 40.00
C LEU A 76 22.03 -10.28 40.37
N HIS A 77 22.34 -10.07 41.66
CA HIS A 77 23.71 -10.11 42.16
C HIS A 77 24.35 -11.50 42.02
N THR A 78 23.56 -12.56 42.21
CA THR A 78 24.03 -13.94 42.03
C THR A 78 24.33 -14.24 40.56
N LEU A 79 23.52 -13.72 39.63
CA LEU A 79 23.76 -13.86 38.19
C LEU A 79 25.08 -13.20 37.79
N SER A 80 25.32 -11.97 38.24
CA SER A 80 26.57 -11.25 37.99
C SER A 80 27.79 -11.98 38.60
N ALA A 81 27.67 -12.52 39.81
CA ALA A 81 28.77 -13.24 40.47
C ALA A 81 29.13 -14.58 39.81
N ASN A 82 28.20 -15.20 39.08
CA ASN A 82 28.40 -16.51 38.44
C ASN A 82 29.02 -16.42 37.03
N VAL A 83 29.30 -15.22 36.52
CA VAL A 83 29.90 -15.03 35.20
C VAL A 83 31.39 -15.37 35.23
N PRO A 84 31.86 -16.36 34.47
CA PRO A 84 33.29 -16.67 34.41
C PRO A 84 34.07 -15.57 33.68
N ILE A 85 33.62 -15.19 32.48
CA ILE A 85 34.21 -14.15 31.62
C ILE A 85 33.07 -13.53 30.78
N ALA A 86 32.81 -12.23 30.95
CA ALA A 86 31.72 -11.54 30.25
C ALA A 86 31.91 -11.46 28.73
N ALA A 87 33.16 -11.46 28.25
CA ALA A 87 33.50 -11.43 26.82
C ALA A 87 33.07 -12.69 26.04
N ASN A 88 32.67 -13.78 26.72
CA ASN A 88 32.18 -14.99 26.08
C ASN A 88 30.64 -15.07 26.05
N ALA A 89 29.96 -13.93 26.21
CA ALA A 89 28.50 -13.86 26.25
C ALA A 89 27.84 -14.48 25.02
N GLY A 90 28.36 -14.19 23.81
CA GLY A 90 27.88 -14.80 22.57
C GLY A 90 27.96 -16.32 22.56
N TYR A 91 29.06 -16.91 23.05
CA TYR A 91 29.20 -18.37 23.14
C TYR A 91 28.17 -18.99 24.10
N TYR A 92 27.88 -18.35 25.24
CA TYR A 92 26.84 -18.84 26.14
C TYR A 92 25.44 -18.67 25.56
N ALA A 93 25.19 -17.59 24.80
CA ALA A 93 23.93 -17.36 24.09
C ALA A 93 23.67 -18.42 23.03
N GLU A 94 24.71 -18.83 22.30
CA GLU A 94 24.66 -19.94 21.35
C GLU A 94 24.21 -21.25 22.01
N ILE A 95 24.74 -21.58 23.19
CA ILE A 95 24.30 -22.77 23.95
C ILE A 95 22.82 -22.65 24.33
N VAL A 96 22.36 -21.47 24.77
CA VAL A 96 20.94 -21.25 25.10
C VAL A 96 20.06 -21.42 23.86
N ARG A 97 20.49 -20.86 22.71
CA ARG A 97 19.82 -20.98 21.41
C ARG A 97 19.67 -22.42 20.96
N GLU A 98 20.76 -23.19 21.00
CA GLU A 98 20.73 -24.62 20.64
C GLU A 98 19.72 -25.39 21.48
N LYS A 99 19.69 -25.15 22.80
CA LYS A 99 18.70 -25.78 23.68
C LYS A 99 17.28 -25.30 23.41
N ALA A 100 17.07 -24.04 23.02
CA ALA A 100 15.77 -23.53 22.63
C ALA A 100 15.26 -24.19 21.34
N ILE A 101 16.13 -24.36 20.34
CA ILE A 101 15.81 -25.08 19.08
C ILE A 101 15.41 -26.53 19.38
N LEU A 102 16.16 -27.22 20.23
CA LEU A 102 15.83 -28.59 20.63
C LEU A 102 14.47 -28.67 21.35
N ARG A 103 14.11 -27.68 22.18
CA ARG A 103 12.79 -27.63 22.82
C ARG A 103 11.68 -27.41 21.79
N LYS A 104 11.84 -26.44 20.89
CA LYS A 104 10.88 -26.17 19.80
C LYS A 104 10.68 -27.39 18.90
N LEU A 105 11.74 -28.16 18.65
CA LEU A 105 11.67 -29.43 17.92
C LEU A 105 10.84 -30.49 18.67
N VAL A 106 11.01 -30.60 19.99
CA VAL A 106 10.20 -31.51 20.82
C VAL A 106 8.74 -31.06 20.85
N ASP A 107 8.47 -29.77 20.95
CA ASP A 107 7.12 -29.21 20.95
C ASP A 107 6.41 -29.44 19.61
N ALA A 108 7.09 -29.15 18.49
CA ALA A 108 6.57 -29.44 17.16
C ALA A 108 6.33 -30.94 16.96
N GLY A 109 7.26 -31.80 17.40
CA GLY A 109 7.08 -33.25 17.36
C GLY A 109 5.86 -33.72 18.16
N THR A 110 5.65 -33.14 19.36
CA THR A 110 4.48 -33.45 20.20
C THR A 110 3.19 -33.00 19.54
N LYS A 111 3.18 -31.82 18.90
CA LYS A 111 2.02 -31.30 18.18
C LYS A 111 1.71 -32.15 16.93
N ILE A 112 2.72 -32.59 16.19
CA ILE A 112 2.55 -33.52 15.05
C ILE A 112 1.96 -34.86 15.52
N VAL A 113 2.41 -35.38 16.67
CA VAL A 113 1.84 -36.59 17.27
C VAL A 113 0.37 -36.35 17.67
N GLN A 114 0.04 -35.21 18.25
CA GLN A 114 -1.35 -34.85 18.60
C GLN A 114 -2.25 -34.73 17.37
N ILE A 115 -1.76 -34.08 16.30
CA ILE A 115 -2.43 -33.99 15.00
C ILE A 115 -2.71 -35.39 14.44
N GLY A 116 -1.72 -36.30 14.51
CA GLY A 116 -1.87 -37.69 14.06
C GLY A 116 -2.88 -38.50 14.87
N TYR A 117 -3.05 -38.24 16.18
CA TYR A 117 -4.04 -38.91 17.02
C TYR A 117 -5.44 -38.31 16.92
N ALA A 118 -5.57 -37.01 16.63
CA ALA A 118 -6.85 -36.33 16.51
C ALA A 118 -7.68 -36.85 15.32
N GLY A 119 -7.02 -37.22 14.21
CA GLY A 119 -7.61 -38.04 13.14
C GLY A 119 -8.85 -37.48 12.43
N GLU A 120 -9.23 -36.23 12.65
CA GLU A 120 -10.39 -35.57 12.03
C GLU A 120 -9.92 -34.55 10.98
N GLY A 121 -10.07 -34.88 9.69
CA GLY A 121 -9.67 -34.03 8.57
C GLY A 121 -9.31 -34.83 7.32
N GLU A 122 -9.06 -34.15 6.19
CA GLU A 122 -8.43 -34.78 5.03
C GLU A 122 -6.96 -35.04 5.31
N VAL A 123 -6.44 -36.19 4.85
CA VAL A 123 -5.05 -36.59 5.12
C VAL A 123 -4.05 -35.54 4.60
N ASP A 124 -4.35 -34.92 3.47
CA ASP A 124 -3.49 -33.90 2.87
C ASP A 124 -3.41 -32.64 3.75
N SER A 125 -4.52 -32.18 4.35
CA SER A 125 -4.50 -31.03 5.26
C SER A 125 -3.73 -31.31 6.55
N ILE A 126 -3.82 -32.54 7.07
CA ILE A 126 -3.08 -33.01 8.25
C ILE A 126 -1.57 -33.04 7.97
N VAL A 127 -1.18 -33.49 6.76
CA VAL A 127 0.22 -33.50 6.32
C VAL A 127 0.74 -32.08 6.13
N ASP A 128 -0.05 -31.18 5.54
CA ASP A 128 0.34 -29.78 5.36
C ASP A 128 0.52 -29.05 6.69
N GLU A 129 -0.38 -29.28 7.66
CA GLU A 129 -0.25 -28.73 9.02
C GLU A 129 1.01 -29.26 9.72
N ALA A 130 1.28 -30.56 9.61
CA ALA A 130 2.49 -31.16 10.16
C ALA A 130 3.76 -30.61 9.51
N GLN A 131 3.76 -30.40 8.18
CA GLN A 131 4.86 -29.77 7.46
C GLN A 131 5.08 -28.34 7.92
N ALA A 132 4.02 -27.54 8.06
CA ALA A 132 4.09 -26.15 8.53
C ALA A 132 4.73 -26.03 9.91
N GLU A 133 4.43 -26.96 10.84
CA GLU A 133 5.06 -26.97 12.18
C GLU A 133 6.56 -27.29 12.13
N VAL A 134 7.01 -28.19 11.26
CA VAL A 134 8.44 -28.44 11.04
C VAL A 134 9.13 -27.22 10.42
N TYR A 135 8.48 -26.54 9.48
CA TYR A 135 9.05 -25.39 8.79
C TYR A 135 9.27 -24.18 9.70
N LYS A 136 8.41 -23.95 10.71
CA LYS A 136 8.61 -22.88 11.71
C LYS A 136 9.95 -22.95 12.44
N ILE A 137 10.59 -24.12 12.48
CA ILE A 137 11.90 -24.33 13.11
C ILE A 137 13.04 -23.92 12.17
N ALA A 138 12.84 -23.97 10.85
CA ALA A 138 13.88 -23.75 9.84
C ALA A 138 14.05 -22.27 9.42
N ASP A 139 13.00 -21.45 9.51
CA ASP A 139 12.94 -20.11 8.89
C ASP A 139 13.68 -18.98 9.63
N LYS A 140 14.35 -19.25 10.76
CA LYS A 140 15.04 -18.20 11.55
C LYS A 140 16.52 -18.00 11.22
N ARG A 141 17.00 -18.46 10.05
CA ARG A 141 18.43 -18.45 9.74
C ARG A 141 19.00 -17.19 9.10
N ASN A 142 18.21 -16.26 8.55
CA ASN A 142 18.77 -15.10 7.86
C ASN A 142 18.19 -13.79 8.41
N GLY A 143 18.96 -13.14 9.29
CA GLY A 143 18.68 -11.81 9.82
C GLY A 143 19.93 -10.95 9.74
N GLU A 144 20.50 -10.80 8.55
CA GLU A 144 21.48 -9.75 8.28
C GLU A 144 20.86 -8.78 7.27
N ASP A 145 20.33 -7.66 7.77
CA ASP A 145 19.63 -6.67 6.95
C ASP A 145 20.59 -5.74 6.18
N TYR A 146 21.89 -5.71 6.50
CA TYR A 146 22.86 -4.83 5.84
C TYR A 146 24.28 -5.42 5.84
N VAL A 147 24.90 -5.45 4.65
CA VAL A 147 26.33 -5.82 4.46
C VAL A 147 27.10 -4.55 4.04
N PRO A 148 28.29 -4.28 4.60
CA PRO A 148 29.13 -3.16 4.17
C PRO A 148 29.44 -3.23 2.66
N LEU A 149 29.37 -2.09 1.96
CA LEU A 149 29.63 -2.03 0.51
C LEU A 149 31.00 -2.62 0.11
N ALA A 150 32.01 -2.49 0.98
CA ALA A 150 33.34 -3.04 0.76
C ALA A 150 33.34 -4.57 0.63
N ASP A 151 32.50 -5.27 1.40
CA ASP A 151 32.42 -6.73 1.40
C ASP A 151 31.60 -7.24 0.20
N ILE A 152 30.75 -6.40 -0.39
CA ILE A 152 29.99 -6.68 -1.62
C ILE A 152 30.84 -6.39 -2.87
N MET A 153 31.75 -5.41 -2.78
CA MET A 153 32.53 -4.89 -3.92
C MET A 153 33.42 -5.95 -4.58
N ASP A 154 34.05 -6.82 -3.79
CA ASP A 154 34.92 -7.88 -4.32
C ASP A 154 34.11 -8.87 -5.17
N GLY A 155 32.91 -9.27 -4.71
CA GLY A 155 32.01 -10.13 -5.48
C GLY A 155 31.53 -9.47 -6.78
N VAL A 156 31.17 -8.18 -6.75
CA VAL A 156 30.72 -7.44 -7.95
C VAL A 156 31.85 -7.27 -8.97
N LEU A 157 33.09 -7.09 -8.52
CA LEU A 157 34.25 -7.01 -9.42
C LEU A 157 34.52 -8.35 -10.12
N ASP A 158 34.41 -9.47 -9.39
CA ASP A 158 34.50 -10.81 -9.97
C ASP A 158 33.40 -11.05 -11.03
N GLU A 159 32.17 -10.57 -10.79
CA GLU A 159 31.08 -10.63 -11.78
C GLU A 159 31.37 -9.79 -13.03
N ILE A 160 31.91 -8.58 -12.87
CA ILE A 160 32.27 -7.70 -13.98
C ILE A 160 33.42 -8.30 -14.81
N GLU A 161 34.42 -8.92 -14.17
CA GLU A 161 35.50 -9.62 -14.87
C GLU A 161 35.00 -10.84 -15.64
N ALA A 162 34.03 -11.58 -15.09
CA ALA A 162 33.37 -12.67 -15.79
C ALA A 162 32.62 -12.19 -17.05
N ILE A 163 31.96 -11.03 -16.99
CA ILE A 163 31.28 -10.40 -18.15
C ILE A 163 32.30 -9.92 -19.21
N GLY A 164 33.47 -9.43 -18.77
CA GLY A 164 34.53 -8.92 -19.65
C GLY A 164 35.22 -9.99 -20.51
N ASN A 165 35.31 -11.23 -20.00
CA ASN A 165 35.89 -12.38 -20.70
C ASN A 165 34.88 -13.04 -21.65
N ARG A 166 34.59 -12.37 -22.78
CA ARG A 166 33.66 -12.79 -23.85
C ARG A 166 33.90 -14.17 -24.49
N GLU A 167 34.95 -14.90 -24.12
CA GLU A 167 35.12 -16.30 -24.53
C GLU A 167 34.21 -17.27 -23.75
N ALA A 168 33.55 -16.83 -22.67
CA ALA A 168 32.70 -17.64 -21.81
C ALA A 168 31.19 -17.30 -21.89
N GLY A 169 30.62 -17.11 -23.09
CA GLY A 169 29.15 -17.08 -23.28
C GLY A 169 28.39 -15.95 -22.55
N VAL A 170 27.05 -16.03 -22.60
CA VAL A 170 26.11 -15.10 -21.94
C VAL A 170 26.14 -15.35 -20.42
N TYR A 171 26.23 -14.30 -19.59
CA TYR A 171 26.35 -14.42 -18.13
C TYR A 171 25.08 -14.98 -17.46
N GLY A 172 23.90 -14.55 -17.92
CA GLY A 172 22.61 -15.07 -17.48
C GLY A 172 22.16 -16.32 -18.23
N VAL A 173 20.95 -16.81 -17.94
CA VAL A 173 20.32 -17.91 -18.69
C VAL A 173 20.09 -17.46 -20.15
N PRO A 174 20.69 -18.12 -21.15
CA PRO A 174 20.53 -17.71 -22.56
C PRO A 174 19.09 -17.88 -23.03
N THR A 175 18.59 -16.90 -23.78
CA THR A 175 17.22 -16.91 -24.31
C THR A 175 17.12 -17.63 -25.65
N GLY A 176 18.24 -17.77 -26.37
CA GLY A 176 18.28 -18.39 -27.69
C GLY A 176 17.88 -17.45 -28.84
N PHE A 177 17.72 -16.15 -28.54
CA PHE A 177 17.52 -15.08 -29.52
C PHE A 177 18.65 -14.07 -29.38
N ALA A 178 19.50 -13.94 -30.41
CA ALA A 178 20.72 -13.14 -30.33
C ALA A 178 20.43 -11.67 -29.97
N ASP A 179 19.46 -11.04 -30.63
CA ASP A 179 19.05 -9.66 -30.36
C ASP A 179 18.50 -9.47 -28.93
N PHE A 180 17.93 -10.53 -28.34
CA PHE A 180 17.38 -10.48 -26.99
C PHE A 180 18.45 -10.72 -25.92
N ASP A 181 19.37 -11.65 -26.17
CA ASP A 181 20.56 -11.85 -25.34
C ASP A 181 21.49 -10.63 -25.39
N ASP A 182 21.62 -9.95 -26.54
CA ASP A 182 22.36 -8.68 -26.64
C ASP A 182 21.73 -7.56 -25.80
N LEU A 183 20.41 -7.54 -25.67
CA LEU A 183 19.69 -6.56 -24.86
C LEU A 183 19.76 -6.84 -23.36
N THR A 184 19.78 -8.12 -22.98
CA THR A 184 19.56 -8.56 -21.58
C THR A 184 20.81 -9.14 -20.93
N ASN A 185 21.80 -9.54 -21.72
CA ASN A 185 22.91 -10.40 -21.31
C ASN A 185 22.41 -11.69 -20.63
N GLY A 186 21.33 -12.25 -21.16
CA GLY A 186 20.61 -13.41 -20.61
C GLY A 186 19.67 -13.04 -19.47
N LEU A 187 18.93 -14.03 -18.96
CA LEU A 187 18.02 -13.85 -17.83
C LEU A 187 18.76 -14.09 -16.51
N HIS A 188 18.63 -13.15 -15.57
CA HIS A 188 19.40 -13.15 -14.32
C HIS A 188 18.60 -13.70 -13.14
N GLY A 189 19.29 -14.26 -12.16
CA GLY A 189 18.72 -14.71 -10.89
C GLY A 189 17.95 -13.59 -10.18
N GLY A 190 16.84 -13.94 -9.51
CA GLY A 190 16.04 -12.94 -8.80
C GLY A 190 15.07 -12.13 -9.66
N GLN A 191 15.10 -12.30 -11.00
CA GLN A 191 14.20 -11.58 -11.91
C GLN A 191 12.84 -12.27 -12.04
N MET A 192 11.79 -11.45 -12.09
CA MET A 192 10.45 -11.82 -12.52
C MET A 192 10.20 -11.21 -13.91
N ILE A 193 10.00 -12.06 -14.90
CA ILE A 193 9.71 -11.69 -16.28
C ILE A 193 8.27 -12.04 -16.59
N ILE A 194 7.47 -11.08 -17.05
CA ILE A 194 6.12 -11.33 -17.56
C ILE A 194 6.17 -11.40 -19.08
N VAL A 195 5.64 -12.49 -19.64
CA VAL A 195 5.36 -12.58 -21.08
C VAL A 195 3.86 -12.56 -21.28
N ALA A 196 3.37 -11.56 -21.98
CA ALA A 196 1.95 -11.36 -22.20
C ALA A 196 1.58 -11.35 -23.68
N ALA A 197 0.53 -12.09 -24.02
CA ALA A 197 0.02 -12.13 -25.39
C ALA A 197 -1.49 -12.38 -25.40
N ARG A 198 -2.12 -12.11 -26.55
CA ARG A 198 -3.48 -12.57 -26.84
C ARG A 198 -3.49 -14.09 -27.09
N PRO A 199 -4.65 -14.76 -26.93
CA PRO A 199 -4.80 -16.16 -27.32
C PRO A 199 -4.32 -16.40 -28.76
N ALA A 200 -3.70 -17.56 -28.97
CA ALA A 200 -3.14 -18.00 -30.27
C ALA A 200 -1.95 -17.18 -30.83
N MET A 201 -1.41 -16.20 -30.09
CA MET A 201 -0.20 -15.47 -30.51
C MET A 201 1.09 -16.28 -30.38
N GLY A 202 1.08 -17.38 -29.62
CA GLY A 202 2.25 -18.23 -29.41
C GLY A 202 2.96 -18.03 -28.07
N LYS A 203 2.29 -17.46 -27.05
CA LYS A 203 2.84 -17.24 -25.69
C LYS A 203 3.53 -18.49 -25.11
N SER A 204 2.82 -19.62 -25.05
CA SER A 204 3.38 -20.88 -24.52
C SER A 204 4.47 -21.44 -25.43
N THR A 205 4.39 -21.23 -26.75
CA THR A 205 5.45 -21.62 -27.69
C THR A 205 6.75 -20.85 -27.42
N PHE A 206 6.66 -19.53 -27.24
CA PHE A 206 7.81 -18.70 -26.91
C PHE A 206 8.45 -19.11 -25.58
N ALA A 207 7.63 -19.38 -24.56
CA ALA A 207 8.12 -19.88 -23.28
C ALA A 207 8.84 -21.23 -23.39
N LEU A 208 8.35 -22.12 -24.25
CA LEU A 208 9.03 -23.38 -24.54
C LEU A 208 10.35 -23.17 -25.28
N ASP A 209 10.46 -22.19 -26.18
CA ASP A 209 11.74 -21.88 -26.83
C ASP A 209 12.79 -21.39 -25.82
N LEU A 210 12.40 -20.58 -24.83
CA LEU A 210 13.29 -20.19 -23.73
C LEU A 210 13.74 -21.40 -22.90
N VAL A 211 12.85 -22.36 -22.63
CA VAL A 211 13.19 -23.62 -21.96
C VAL A 211 14.13 -24.48 -22.81
N ARG A 212 13.93 -24.53 -24.13
CA ARG A 212 14.81 -25.25 -25.06
C ARG A 212 16.21 -24.66 -25.06
N ALA A 213 16.30 -23.33 -25.13
CA ALA A 213 17.58 -22.62 -25.06
C ALA A 213 18.31 -22.91 -23.75
N ALA A 214 17.62 -22.79 -22.61
CA ALA A 214 18.22 -23.05 -21.30
C ALA A 214 18.67 -24.51 -21.13
N SER A 215 17.78 -25.47 -21.35
CA SER A 215 17.99 -26.86 -20.93
C SER A 215 18.54 -27.78 -22.00
N ILE A 216 18.04 -27.67 -23.24
CA ILE A 216 18.44 -28.56 -24.32
C ILE A 216 19.76 -28.09 -24.92
N HIS A 217 19.89 -26.78 -25.17
CA HIS A 217 21.08 -26.23 -25.84
C HIS A 217 22.22 -25.92 -24.86
N ASN A 218 21.90 -25.52 -23.62
CA ASN A 218 22.90 -25.10 -22.62
C ASN A 218 22.99 -26.01 -21.37
N GLY A 219 22.15 -27.05 -21.26
CA GLY A 219 22.22 -28.01 -20.15
C GLY A 219 21.86 -27.46 -18.77
N LEU A 220 21.22 -26.29 -18.69
CA LEU A 220 20.81 -25.66 -17.44
C LEU A 220 19.45 -26.20 -17.00
N ALA A 221 19.28 -26.57 -15.73
CA ALA A 221 18.02 -27.15 -15.28
C ALA A 221 16.86 -26.15 -15.32
N SER A 222 15.73 -26.54 -15.93
CA SER A 222 14.52 -25.72 -16.00
C SER A 222 13.27 -26.49 -15.59
N VAL A 223 12.28 -25.79 -15.02
CA VAL A 223 10.95 -26.37 -14.76
C VAL A 223 9.84 -25.58 -15.45
N PHE A 224 8.89 -26.28 -16.04
CA PHE A 224 7.69 -25.73 -16.64
C PHE A 224 6.45 -26.19 -15.84
N PHE A 225 5.85 -25.28 -15.10
CA PHE A 225 4.56 -25.47 -14.44
C PHE A 225 3.45 -25.11 -15.41
N SER A 226 2.70 -26.10 -15.88
CA SER A 226 1.59 -25.92 -16.82
C SER A 226 0.24 -26.17 -16.17
N LEU A 227 -0.61 -25.17 -16.21
CA LEU A 227 -1.98 -25.19 -15.71
C LEU A 227 -3.01 -25.37 -16.84
N GLU A 228 -2.60 -25.17 -18.09
CA GLU A 228 -3.46 -25.36 -19.29
C GLU A 228 -3.13 -26.60 -20.09
N MET A 229 -1.84 -26.88 -20.30
CA MET A 229 -1.40 -27.89 -21.25
C MET A 229 -0.94 -29.14 -20.52
N THR A 230 -1.30 -30.30 -21.07
CA THR A 230 -0.80 -31.58 -20.55
C THR A 230 0.69 -31.75 -20.84
N ARG A 231 1.37 -32.54 -20.00
CA ARG A 231 2.79 -32.90 -20.22
C ARG A 231 3.05 -33.49 -21.60
N SER A 232 2.11 -34.30 -22.10
CA SER A 232 2.17 -34.89 -23.45
C SER A 232 2.16 -33.82 -24.54
N GLU A 233 1.33 -32.79 -24.41
CA GLU A 233 1.26 -31.69 -25.38
C GLU A 233 2.55 -30.87 -25.40
N ILE A 234 3.08 -30.53 -24.22
CA ILE A 234 4.35 -29.84 -24.08
C ILE A 234 5.49 -30.64 -24.72
N THR A 235 5.56 -31.94 -24.42
CA THR A 235 6.60 -32.84 -24.95
C THR A 235 6.54 -32.93 -26.48
N MET A 236 5.34 -33.06 -27.05
CA MET A 236 5.16 -33.09 -28.52
C MET A 236 5.62 -31.79 -29.17
N ARG A 237 5.37 -30.63 -28.54
CA ARG A 237 5.82 -29.33 -29.05
C ARG A 237 7.34 -29.19 -28.97
N LEU A 238 7.97 -29.59 -27.86
CA LEU A 238 9.42 -29.60 -27.71
C LEU A 238 10.09 -30.47 -28.80
N LEU A 239 9.57 -31.69 -29.03
CA LEU A 239 10.07 -32.59 -30.07
C LEU A 239 9.86 -32.03 -31.48
N SER A 240 8.68 -31.45 -31.76
CA SER A 240 8.37 -30.81 -33.04
C SER A 240 9.36 -29.69 -33.36
N ALA A 241 9.63 -28.84 -32.37
CA ALA A 241 10.48 -27.67 -32.48
C ALA A 241 11.96 -28.03 -32.65
N GLU A 242 12.43 -29.06 -31.94
CA GLU A 242 13.82 -29.53 -31.97
C GLU A 242 14.12 -30.40 -33.21
N ALA A 243 13.22 -31.31 -33.57
CA ALA A 243 13.39 -32.20 -34.73
C ALA A 243 13.01 -31.54 -36.07
N LYS A 244 12.38 -30.34 -36.04
CA LYS A 244 11.81 -29.66 -37.22
C LYS A 244 10.83 -30.56 -37.98
N VAL A 245 9.97 -31.25 -37.24
CA VAL A 245 8.90 -32.11 -37.76
C VAL A 245 7.56 -31.44 -37.49
N PRO A 246 6.65 -31.31 -38.48
CA PRO A 246 5.40 -30.58 -38.27
C PRO A 246 4.58 -31.17 -37.13
N LEU A 247 4.08 -30.32 -36.22
CA LEU A 247 3.33 -30.77 -35.04
C LEU A 247 2.09 -31.59 -35.44
N ASN A 248 1.43 -31.23 -36.54
CA ASN A 248 0.29 -31.97 -37.07
C ASN A 248 0.64 -33.40 -37.51
N HIS A 249 1.86 -33.64 -38.02
CA HIS A 249 2.31 -34.98 -38.39
C HIS A 249 2.45 -35.86 -37.14
N ILE A 250 3.05 -35.30 -36.08
CA ILE A 250 3.23 -35.97 -34.79
C ILE A 250 1.87 -36.26 -34.14
N ARG A 251 0.98 -35.26 -34.09
CA ARG A 251 -0.34 -35.37 -33.43
C ARG A 251 -1.30 -36.33 -34.13
N ASN A 252 -1.30 -36.33 -35.47
CA ASN A 252 -2.22 -37.15 -36.26
C ASN A 252 -1.63 -38.53 -36.60
N GLY A 253 -0.38 -38.81 -36.23
CA GLY A 253 0.31 -40.07 -36.54
C GLY A 253 0.71 -40.25 -38.02
N ASN A 254 0.57 -39.20 -38.84
CA ASN A 254 0.92 -39.21 -40.27
C ASN A 254 2.41 -38.90 -40.49
N MET A 255 3.29 -39.56 -39.74
CA MET A 255 4.73 -39.34 -39.82
C MET A 255 5.34 -40.12 -40.99
N THR A 256 6.11 -39.43 -41.83
CA THR A 256 6.92 -40.09 -42.88
C THR A 256 8.14 -40.79 -42.26
N ASP A 257 8.77 -41.70 -43.01
CA ASP A 257 10.01 -42.37 -42.55
C ASP A 257 11.12 -41.35 -42.23
N ASP A 258 11.19 -40.24 -42.98
CA ASP A 258 12.11 -39.12 -42.73
C ASP A 258 11.77 -38.37 -41.44
N ASP A 259 10.48 -38.12 -41.18
CA ASP A 259 10.03 -37.50 -39.92
C ASP A 259 10.40 -38.37 -38.70
N TRP A 260 10.21 -39.68 -38.81
CA TRP A 260 10.63 -40.64 -37.78
C TRP A 260 12.14 -40.62 -37.55
N GLN A 261 12.94 -40.57 -38.61
CA GLN A 261 14.40 -40.49 -38.49
C GLN A 261 14.85 -39.18 -37.82
N LYS A 262 14.27 -38.03 -38.20
CA LYS A 262 14.57 -36.73 -37.57
C LYS A 262 14.24 -36.73 -36.09
N LEU A 263 13.06 -37.25 -35.74
CA LEU A 263 12.59 -37.29 -34.36
C LEU A 263 13.43 -38.25 -33.51
N ALA A 264 13.77 -39.44 -34.03
CA ALA A 264 14.64 -40.40 -33.35
C ALA A 264 16.05 -39.84 -33.06
N ARG A 265 16.62 -39.06 -33.99
CA ARG A 265 17.94 -38.42 -33.80
C ARG A 265 17.95 -37.42 -32.64
N LYS A 266 16.86 -36.67 -32.46
CA LYS A 266 16.74 -35.62 -31.42
C LYS A 266 16.14 -36.13 -30.10
N MET A 267 15.46 -37.28 -30.11
CA MET A 267 14.85 -37.85 -28.91
C MET A 267 15.88 -38.13 -27.80
N GLY A 268 17.09 -38.58 -28.15
CA GLY A 268 18.15 -38.81 -27.17
C GLY A 268 18.58 -37.53 -26.45
N GLU A 269 18.79 -36.45 -27.21
CA GLU A 269 19.17 -35.13 -26.69
C GLU A 269 18.08 -34.58 -25.76
N VAL A 270 16.83 -34.54 -26.23
CA VAL A 270 15.68 -34.04 -25.46
C VAL A 270 15.47 -34.86 -24.19
N SER A 271 15.55 -36.20 -24.25
CA SER A 271 15.32 -37.05 -23.08
C SER A 271 16.42 -36.99 -22.02
N SER A 272 17.64 -36.66 -22.42
CA SER A 272 18.78 -36.47 -21.50
C SER A 272 18.88 -35.06 -20.90
N SER A 273 18.13 -34.09 -21.43
CA SER A 273 18.16 -32.70 -20.98
C SER A 273 17.46 -32.51 -19.61
N PRO A 274 17.93 -31.59 -18.75
CA PRO A 274 17.36 -31.36 -17.42
C PRO A 274 16.07 -30.50 -17.46
N VAL A 275 15.06 -30.94 -18.23
CA VAL A 275 13.74 -30.31 -18.32
C VAL A 275 12.74 -31.04 -17.43
N PHE A 276 12.15 -30.32 -16.48
CA PHE A 276 11.08 -30.82 -15.61
C PHE A 276 9.75 -30.21 -16.02
N ILE A 277 8.69 -31.02 -16.11
CA ILE A 277 7.34 -30.57 -16.46
C ILE A 277 6.38 -31.02 -15.37
N ASP A 278 5.59 -30.08 -14.87
CA ASP A 278 4.53 -30.34 -13.90
C ASP A 278 3.21 -29.82 -14.46
N ASP A 279 2.29 -30.74 -14.72
CA ASP A 279 0.95 -30.50 -15.25
C ASP A 279 -0.16 -30.79 -14.21
N SER A 280 0.20 -30.74 -12.92
CA SER A 280 -0.77 -30.92 -11.84
C SER A 280 -1.85 -29.82 -11.89
N PRO A 281 -3.16 -30.16 -11.88
CA PRO A 281 -4.23 -29.17 -11.91
C PRO A 281 -4.31 -28.39 -10.59
N ASN A 282 -4.77 -27.14 -10.65
CA ASN A 282 -5.08 -26.29 -9.49
C ASN A 282 -3.94 -26.09 -8.47
N MET A 283 -2.68 -26.04 -8.92
CA MET A 283 -1.55 -25.85 -8.01
C MET A 283 -1.60 -24.51 -7.27
N THR A 284 -1.31 -24.56 -5.98
CA THR A 284 -1.14 -23.36 -5.15
C THR A 284 0.29 -22.82 -5.25
N MET A 285 0.50 -21.54 -4.92
CA MET A 285 1.85 -20.96 -4.90
C MET A 285 2.79 -21.67 -3.92
N MET A 286 2.25 -22.17 -2.80
CA MET A 286 3.01 -22.90 -1.79
C MET A 286 3.55 -24.22 -2.36
N GLU A 287 2.75 -24.93 -3.14
CA GLU A 287 3.18 -26.15 -3.84
C GLU A 287 4.23 -25.86 -4.90
N ILE A 288 4.03 -24.82 -5.72
CA ILE A 288 5.03 -24.38 -6.72
C ILE A 288 6.35 -24.07 -6.02
N ARG A 289 6.31 -23.27 -4.93
CA ARG A 289 7.50 -22.94 -4.14
C ARG A 289 8.18 -24.18 -3.56
N ALA A 290 7.43 -25.10 -2.97
CA ALA A 290 7.98 -26.32 -2.38
C ALA A 290 8.66 -27.23 -3.43
N LYS A 291 8.03 -27.40 -4.60
CA LYS A 291 8.58 -28.18 -5.71
C LYS A 291 9.80 -27.49 -6.32
N ALA A 292 9.75 -26.17 -6.52
CA ALA A 292 10.88 -25.39 -7.02
C ALA A 292 12.09 -25.44 -6.07
N ARG A 293 11.90 -25.30 -4.75
CA ARG A 293 12.95 -25.48 -3.74
C ARG A 293 13.60 -26.87 -3.82
N ARG A 294 12.78 -27.92 -3.94
CA ARG A 294 13.27 -29.31 -4.06
C ARG A 294 14.12 -29.50 -5.32
N LEU A 295 13.66 -28.98 -6.45
CA LEU A 295 14.40 -29.03 -7.70
C LEU A 295 15.69 -28.20 -7.65
N LYS A 296 15.66 -27.02 -7.02
CA LYS A 296 16.87 -26.20 -6.79
C LYS A 296 17.92 -26.96 -5.99
N GLN A 297 17.52 -27.68 -4.94
CA GLN A 297 18.43 -28.46 -4.11
C GLN A 297 18.99 -29.70 -4.84
N GLN A 298 18.18 -30.39 -5.64
CA GLN A 298 18.58 -31.66 -6.28
C GLN A 298 19.29 -31.49 -7.62
N HIS A 299 18.94 -30.46 -8.37
CA HIS A 299 19.34 -30.29 -9.78
C HIS A 299 19.86 -28.88 -10.10
N ASP A 300 20.09 -28.02 -9.10
CA ASP A 300 20.53 -26.62 -9.28
C ASP A 300 19.71 -25.87 -10.34
N LEU A 301 18.40 -25.83 -10.13
CA LEU A 301 17.43 -25.14 -10.97
C LEU A 301 17.89 -23.72 -11.35
N LYS A 302 17.82 -23.40 -12.66
CA LYS A 302 18.25 -22.12 -13.25
C LYS A 302 17.13 -21.35 -13.93
N LEU A 303 16.01 -21.98 -14.28
CA LEU A 303 14.87 -21.29 -14.90
C LEU A 303 13.54 -21.88 -14.43
N ILE A 304 12.58 -21.02 -14.11
CA ILE A 304 11.20 -21.42 -13.81
C ILE A 304 10.26 -20.76 -14.82
N VAL A 305 9.34 -21.53 -15.39
CA VAL A 305 8.25 -21.04 -16.23
C VAL A 305 6.91 -21.43 -15.60
N ILE A 306 5.97 -20.47 -15.53
CA ILE A 306 4.62 -20.66 -15.00
C ILE A 306 3.59 -20.24 -16.06
N ASP A 307 2.76 -21.18 -16.52
CA ASP A 307 1.69 -20.94 -17.51
C ASP A 307 0.33 -21.41 -17.00
N TYR A 308 -0.67 -20.55 -16.69
CA TYR A 308 -0.71 -19.09 -16.70
C TYR A 308 -1.14 -18.56 -15.33
N LEU A 309 -0.60 -17.40 -14.95
CA LEU A 309 -0.82 -16.73 -13.67
C LEU A 309 -2.29 -16.68 -13.20
N GLN A 310 -3.22 -16.54 -14.14
CA GLN A 310 -4.63 -16.31 -13.83
C GLN A 310 -5.43 -17.60 -13.53
N LEU A 311 -4.85 -18.82 -13.64
CA LEU A 311 -5.48 -20.08 -13.18
C LEU A 311 -5.05 -20.54 -11.80
N MET A 312 -4.07 -19.87 -11.20
CA MET A 312 -3.63 -20.22 -9.86
C MET A 312 -4.75 -19.91 -8.85
N SER A 313 -4.89 -20.77 -7.85
CA SER A 313 -5.79 -20.53 -6.72
C SER A 313 -4.97 -20.36 -5.45
N SER A 314 -5.35 -19.36 -4.65
CA SER A 314 -4.73 -19.01 -3.37
C SER A 314 -5.08 -20.00 -2.25
N GLY A 315 -5.90 -21.03 -2.50
CA GLY A 315 -6.37 -21.97 -1.49
C GLY A 315 -7.36 -21.36 -0.47
N LYS A 316 -7.53 -20.04 -0.47
CA LYS A 316 -8.54 -19.28 0.26
C LYS A 316 -9.61 -18.78 -0.71
N LYS A 317 -10.86 -18.63 -0.26
CA LYS A 317 -11.88 -17.89 -1.02
C LYS A 317 -11.50 -16.42 -1.00
N VAL A 318 -10.89 -15.93 -2.09
CA VAL A 318 -10.63 -14.50 -2.28
C VAL A 318 -11.70 -13.95 -3.22
N GLU A 319 -12.32 -12.82 -2.85
CA GLU A 319 -13.54 -12.31 -3.51
C GLU A 319 -13.29 -11.68 -4.89
N SER A 320 -12.06 -11.21 -5.19
CA SER A 320 -11.72 -10.65 -6.50
C SER A 320 -10.49 -11.32 -7.12
N ARG A 321 -10.63 -11.80 -8.36
CA ARG A 321 -9.55 -12.43 -9.13
C ARG A 321 -8.38 -11.48 -9.39
N GLN A 322 -8.61 -10.17 -9.40
CA GLN A 322 -7.57 -9.16 -9.63
C GLN A 322 -6.64 -8.97 -8.42
N LEU A 323 -7.20 -9.08 -7.21
CA LEU A 323 -6.42 -9.15 -5.97
C LEU A 323 -5.53 -10.38 -5.95
N GLU A 324 -6.11 -11.53 -6.33
CA GLU A 324 -5.40 -12.81 -6.38
C GLU A 324 -4.20 -12.74 -7.33
N VAL A 325 -4.39 -12.17 -8.53
CA VAL A 325 -3.31 -11.97 -9.52
C VAL A 325 -2.22 -11.02 -9.00
N SER A 326 -2.59 -9.96 -8.26
CA SER A 326 -1.63 -9.03 -7.66
C SER A 326 -0.81 -9.69 -6.55
N GLU A 327 -1.45 -10.49 -5.70
CA GLU A 327 -0.78 -11.26 -4.66
C GLU A 327 0.17 -12.31 -5.27
N PHE A 328 -0.26 -13.02 -6.31
CA PHE A 328 0.59 -13.99 -7.02
C PHE A 328 1.81 -13.33 -7.64
N SER A 329 1.65 -12.15 -8.26
CA SER A 329 2.76 -11.38 -8.82
C SER A 329 3.83 -11.10 -7.75
N ARG A 330 3.41 -10.62 -6.57
CA ARG A 330 4.32 -10.39 -5.44
C ARG A 330 4.98 -11.67 -4.94
N GLN A 331 4.21 -12.73 -4.75
CA GLN A 331 4.73 -14.02 -4.25
C GLN A 331 5.75 -14.63 -5.24
N ILE A 332 5.52 -14.50 -6.54
CA ILE A 332 6.47 -14.94 -7.58
C ILE A 332 7.75 -14.13 -7.53
N LYS A 333 7.65 -12.80 -7.38
CA LYS A 333 8.85 -11.96 -7.26
C LYS A 333 9.68 -12.31 -6.03
N LEU A 334 9.02 -12.59 -4.91
CA LEU A 334 9.69 -13.06 -3.70
C LEU A 334 10.34 -14.44 -3.91
N LEU A 335 9.65 -15.37 -4.58
CA LEU A 335 10.20 -16.68 -4.92
C LEU A 335 11.44 -16.58 -5.83
N ALA A 336 11.40 -15.69 -6.83
CA ALA A 336 12.51 -15.46 -7.74
C ALA A 336 13.76 -15.01 -6.97
N LYS A 337 13.59 -14.04 -6.06
CA LYS A 337 14.67 -13.54 -5.19
C LYS A 337 15.17 -14.60 -4.22
N GLU A 338 14.25 -15.34 -3.61
CA GLU A 338 14.56 -16.38 -2.64
C GLU A 338 15.41 -17.51 -3.24
N LEU A 339 15.09 -17.94 -4.46
CA LEU A 339 15.81 -19.02 -5.15
C LEU A 339 16.99 -18.52 -5.99
N GLU A 340 17.14 -17.21 -6.15
CA GLU A 340 18.08 -16.57 -7.06
C GLU A 340 17.96 -17.14 -8.50
N VAL A 341 16.72 -17.31 -8.96
CA VAL A 341 16.39 -17.92 -10.27
C VAL A 341 15.44 -17.01 -11.05
N PRO A 342 15.67 -16.76 -12.35
CA PRO A 342 14.69 -16.07 -13.20
C PRO A 342 13.39 -16.86 -13.28
N ILE A 343 12.27 -16.18 -13.06
CA ILE A 343 10.92 -16.74 -13.20
C ILE A 343 10.19 -16.05 -14.35
N ILE A 344 9.79 -16.82 -15.35
CA ILE A 344 8.95 -16.38 -16.46
C ILE A 344 7.49 -16.72 -16.13
N ALA A 345 6.67 -15.68 -15.98
CA ALA A 345 5.27 -15.81 -15.70
C ALA A 345 4.43 -15.43 -16.93
N LEU A 346 3.65 -16.38 -17.45
CA LEU A 346 2.84 -16.17 -18.64
C LEU A 346 1.50 -15.54 -18.26
N SER A 347 1.17 -14.43 -18.93
CA SER A 347 -0.06 -13.67 -18.72
C SER A 347 -0.87 -13.54 -20.01
N GLN A 348 -2.19 -13.57 -19.93
CA GLN A 348 -3.06 -13.32 -21.08
C GLN A 348 -3.49 -11.85 -21.14
N LEU A 349 -3.42 -11.24 -22.34
CA LEU A 349 -3.87 -9.87 -22.59
C LEU A 349 -5.39 -9.73 -22.76
N ASN A 350 -5.92 -8.57 -22.35
CA ASN A 350 -7.30 -8.16 -22.58
C ASN A 350 -7.62 -7.97 -24.07
N ARG A 351 -8.91 -7.93 -24.43
CA ARG A 351 -9.38 -7.72 -25.82
C ARG A 351 -9.22 -6.27 -26.32
N GLY A 352 -8.74 -5.36 -25.48
CA GLY A 352 -8.56 -3.92 -25.79
C GLY A 352 -7.77 -3.61 -27.08
N PRO A 353 -6.65 -4.29 -27.41
CA PRO A 353 -5.92 -4.06 -28.64
C PRO A 353 -6.77 -4.25 -29.90
N GLU A 354 -7.71 -5.20 -29.90
CA GLU A 354 -8.53 -5.54 -31.07
C GLU A 354 -9.53 -4.46 -31.45
N GLN A 355 -9.84 -3.55 -30.51
CA GLN A 355 -10.79 -2.45 -30.71
C GLN A 355 -10.10 -1.17 -31.18
N ARG A 356 -8.76 -1.11 -31.10
CA ARG A 356 -7.97 0.04 -31.57
C ARG A 356 -7.70 -0.06 -33.07
N GLY A 357 -7.51 1.10 -33.70
CA GLY A 357 -7.03 1.17 -35.08
C GLY A 357 -5.64 0.56 -35.24
N ASP A 358 -4.78 0.75 -34.24
CA ASP A 358 -3.50 0.05 -34.09
C ASP A 358 -3.66 -1.12 -33.08
N LYS A 359 -3.59 -2.35 -33.59
CA LYS A 359 -3.80 -3.59 -32.83
C LYS A 359 -2.56 -4.04 -32.05
N ARG A 360 -1.48 -3.25 -32.09
CA ARG A 360 -0.26 -3.51 -31.33
C ARG A 360 -0.55 -3.47 -29.82
N PRO A 361 -0.13 -4.48 -29.05
CA PRO A 361 -0.33 -4.52 -27.62
C PRO A 361 0.56 -3.48 -26.92
N MET A 362 0.03 -2.92 -25.84
CA MET A 362 0.68 -1.92 -25.00
C MET A 362 0.65 -2.40 -23.55
N MET A 363 1.45 -1.78 -22.68
CA MET A 363 1.45 -2.07 -21.25
C MET A 363 0.06 -1.94 -20.62
N SER A 364 -0.77 -1.03 -21.14
CA SER A 364 -2.16 -0.85 -20.72
C SER A 364 -3.08 -2.03 -21.03
N ASP A 365 -2.68 -2.99 -21.87
CA ASP A 365 -3.48 -4.18 -22.20
C ASP A 365 -3.19 -5.38 -21.29
N LEU A 366 -2.02 -5.37 -20.66
CA LEU A 366 -1.68 -6.18 -19.49
C LEU A 366 -2.47 -5.71 -18.26
N ARG A 367 -2.85 -4.43 -18.26
CA ARG A 367 -3.61 -3.80 -17.18
C ARG A 367 -5.09 -4.18 -17.27
N GLU A 368 -5.47 -5.15 -16.46
CA GLU A 368 -6.83 -5.23 -15.92
C GLU A 368 -7.10 -4.18 -14.82
N SER A 369 -6.08 -3.40 -14.41
CA SER A 369 -6.18 -2.38 -13.39
C SER A 369 -6.89 -1.13 -13.88
N GLY A 370 -7.75 -0.56 -13.03
CA GLY A 370 -8.45 0.66 -13.39
C GLY A 370 -7.63 1.92 -13.18
N CYS A 371 -8.12 2.97 -13.83
CA CYS A 371 -7.44 4.25 -13.99
C CYS A 371 -8.30 5.37 -13.39
N LEU A 372 -7.67 6.53 -13.21
CA LEU A 372 -8.24 7.74 -12.61
C LEU A 372 -8.19 8.89 -13.61
N THR A 373 -8.99 9.93 -13.41
CA THR A 373 -9.00 11.11 -14.30
C THR A 373 -7.94 12.15 -13.90
N ALA A 374 -7.59 13.05 -14.83
CA ALA A 374 -6.60 14.10 -14.60
C ALA A 374 -6.87 14.98 -13.36
N ASP A 375 -8.14 15.21 -13.02
CA ASP A 375 -8.56 16.04 -11.88
C ASP A 375 -8.46 15.34 -10.52
N THR A 376 -8.03 14.08 -10.51
CA THR A 376 -7.77 13.34 -9.27
C THR A 376 -6.57 13.95 -8.54
N ARG A 377 -6.79 14.34 -7.27
CA ARG A 377 -5.86 15.09 -6.43
C ARG A 377 -5.21 14.19 -5.39
N LEU A 378 -3.94 13.88 -5.60
CA LEU A 378 -3.13 13.05 -4.71
C LEU A 378 -2.68 13.89 -3.50
N LEU A 379 -2.74 13.28 -2.31
CA LEU A 379 -2.31 13.91 -1.09
C LEU A 379 -0.79 13.74 -0.92
N ARG A 380 -0.04 14.84 -0.98
CA ARG A 380 1.40 14.82 -0.82
C ARG A 380 1.80 14.63 0.64
N ALA A 381 2.88 13.91 0.90
CA ALA A 381 3.39 13.66 2.24
C ALA A 381 4.34 14.76 2.74
N ASP A 382 5.01 15.47 1.84
CA ASP A 382 5.95 16.53 2.18
C ASP A 382 5.29 17.74 2.82
N ASP A 383 4.19 18.26 2.25
CA ASP A 383 3.54 19.49 2.71
C ASP A 383 2.03 19.35 2.98
N ASN A 384 1.47 18.14 2.87
CA ASN A 384 0.02 17.84 2.98
C ASN A 384 -0.87 18.58 1.97
N SER A 385 -0.30 19.23 0.96
CA SER A 385 -1.04 19.81 -0.14
C SER A 385 -1.54 18.71 -1.09
N GLU A 386 -2.33 19.12 -2.09
CA GLU A 386 -2.85 18.20 -3.10
C GLU A 386 -2.25 18.58 -4.45
N ILE A 387 -1.88 17.58 -5.24
CA ILE A 387 -1.43 17.74 -6.63
C ILE A 387 -2.28 16.85 -7.53
N THR A 388 -2.74 17.39 -8.65
CA THR A 388 -3.54 16.60 -9.60
C THR A 388 -2.68 15.66 -10.43
N LEU A 389 -3.24 14.54 -10.89
CA LEU A 389 -2.58 13.68 -11.88
C LEU A 389 -2.21 14.46 -13.15
N GLY A 390 -3.06 15.39 -13.58
CA GLY A 390 -2.78 16.27 -14.72
C GLY A 390 -1.57 17.18 -14.50
N GLU A 391 -1.41 17.76 -13.30
CA GLU A 391 -0.24 18.58 -12.95
C GLU A 391 1.04 17.74 -12.85
N LEU A 392 0.98 16.55 -12.24
CA LEU A 392 2.11 15.62 -12.19
C LEU A 392 2.61 15.26 -13.59
N MET A 393 1.66 14.97 -14.50
CA MET A 393 1.95 14.68 -15.91
C MET A 393 2.56 15.86 -16.64
N GLY A 394 1.96 17.05 -16.52
CA GLY A 394 2.42 18.24 -17.22
C GLY A 394 3.80 18.72 -16.76
N ALA A 395 4.17 18.41 -15.52
CA ALA A 395 5.47 18.75 -14.94
C ALA A 395 6.53 17.64 -15.10
N GLU A 396 6.17 16.47 -15.66
CA GLU A 396 7.02 15.27 -15.67
C GLU A 396 7.60 14.95 -14.29
N ALA A 397 6.79 15.18 -13.25
CA ALA A 397 7.24 15.08 -11.86
C ALA A 397 7.52 13.62 -11.49
N THR A 398 8.72 13.38 -10.96
CA THR A 398 9.17 12.09 -10.45
C THR A 398 9.50 12.20 -8.96
N ASP A 399 9.50 11.07 -8.28
CA ASP A 399 9.87 10.93 -6.87
C ASP A 399 9.09 11.84 -5.90
N VAL A 400 7.78 11.98 -6.13
CA VAL A 400 6.90 12.82 -5.30
C VAL A 400 6.48 12.07 -4.03
N PRO A 401 6.75 12.60 -2.81
CA PRO A 401 6.27 11.97 -1.59
C PRO A 401 4.74 12.06 -1.49
N VAL A 402 4.07 10.92 -1.36
CA VAL A 402 2.61 10.81 -1.21
C VAL A 402 2.25 9.98 0.02
N TRP A 403 1.07 10.23 0.57
CA TRP A 403 0.53 9.38 1.63
C TRP A 403 -0.09 8.12 1.05
N ALA A 404 0.28 6.98 1.63
CA ALA A 404 -0.25 5.66 1.31
C ALA A 404 -0.55 4.88 2.59
N LEU A 405 -1.36 3.82 2.50
CA LEU A 405 -1.67 2.93 3.60
C LEU A 405 -0.68 1.76 3.63
N ASP A 406 -0.13 1.44 4.80
CA ASP A 406 0.61 0.20 5.03
C ASP A 406 -0.32 -0.99 5.31
N ASP A 407 0.27 -2.16 5.59
CA ASP A 407 -0.48 -3.40 5.90
C ASP A 407 -1.32 -3.28 7.19
N ARG A 408 -1.05 -2.29 8.05
CA ARG A 408 -1.83 -1.98 9.26
C ARG A 408 -2.88 -0.89 9.01
N LEU A 409 -3.09 -0.49 7.75
CA LEU A 409 -3.99 0.57 7.35
C LEU A 409 -3.66 1.91 8.03
N LYS A 410 -2.37 2.16 8.27
CA LYS A 410 -1.82 3.43 8.77
C LYS A 410 -1.22 4.23 7.64
N LEU A 411 -1.37 5.56 7.71
CA LEU A 411 -0.80 6.44 6.70
C LEU A 411 0.71 6.55 6.89
N VAL A 412 1.45 6.13 5.86
CA VAL A 412 2.90 6.19 5.78
C VAL A 412 3.34 6.96 4.52
N PRO A 413 4.44 7.70 4.58
CA PRO A 413 4.99 8.36 3.41
C PRO A 413 5.59 7.32 2.45
N ARG A 414 5.28 7.46 1.16
CA ARG A 414 5.83 6.64 0.08
C ARG A 414 6.14 7.49 -1.13
N THR A 415 7.04 7.01 -1.97
CA THR A 415 7.49 7.73 -3.16
C THR A 415 6.62 7.33 -4.35
N LEU A 416 5.93 8.31 -4.92
CA LEU A 416 5.31 8.21 -6.24
C LEU A 416 6.40 8.44 -7.28
N THR A 417 6.74 7.42 -8.04
CA THR A 417 7.84 7.49 -9.02
C THR A 417 7.45 8.25 -10.27
N HIS A 418 6.25 8.01 -10.80
CA HIS A 418 5.73 8.70 -11.98
C HIS A 418 4.21 8.49 -12.11
N ALA A 419 3.54 9.46 -12.73
CA ALA A 419 2.20 9.31 -13.30
C ALA A 419 2.33 9.12 -14.82
N PHE A 420 1.37 8.47 -15.46
CA PHE A 420 1.37 8.25 -16.92
C PHE A 420 -0.05 8.16 -17.50
N PRO A 421 -0.24 8.50 -18.79
CA PRO A 421 -1.53 8.35 -19.45
C PRO A 421 -1.84 6.87 -19.71
N SER A 422 -3.11 6.50 -19.59
CA SER A 422 -3.63 5.14 -19.84
C SER A 422 -4.74 5.13 -20.90
N GLY A 423 -4.76 6.14 -21.77
CA GLY A 423 -5.70 6.27 -22.90
C GLY A 423 -7.04 6.87 -22.51
N ARG A 424 -8.05 6.70 -23.37
CA ARG A 424 -9.44 7.08 -23.09
C ARG A 424 -10.25 5.87 -22.68
N LYS A 425 -10.96 5.97 -21.56
CA LYS A 425 -11.78 4.88 -21.00
C LYS A 425 -13.08 5.43 -20.45
N GLN A 426 -14.11 4.59 -20.39
CA GLN A 426 -15.36 4.90 -19.71
C GLN A 426 -15.10 5.10 -18.20
N THR A 427 -15.49 6.27 -17.69
CA THR A 427 -15.33 6.66 -16.29
C THR A 427 -16.68 6.80 -15.58
N PHE A 428 -16.62 6.73 -14.26
CA PHE A 428 -17.75 6.88 -13.35
C PHE A 428 -17.37 7.84 -12.22
N GLU A 429 -18.23 8.81 -11.90
CA GLU A 429 -18.11 9.65 -10.72
C GLU A 429 -18.70 8.90 -9.52
N VAL A 430 -17.81 8.54 -8.59
CA VAL A 430 -18.16 7.88 -7.33
C VAL A 430 -18.30 8.97 -6.27
N THR A 431 -19.48 9.05 -5.65
CA THR A 431 -19.74 9.95 -4.52
C THR A 431 -19.95 9.16 -3.25
N LEU A 432 -19.17 9.45 -2.22
CA LEU A 432 -19.30 8.83 -0.91
C LEU A 432 -20.24 9.62 0.02
N SER A 433 -20.72 8.99 1.08
CA SER A 433 -21.66 9.59 2.03
C SER A 433 -21.04 10.76 2.81
N SER A 434 -19.72 10.81 2.99
CA SER A 434 -19.01 11.99 3.50
C SER A 434 -19.07 13.19 2.55
N GLY A 435 -19.43 12.97 1.29
CA GLY A 435 -19.41 13.94 0.21
C GLY A 435 -18.09 13.98 -0.56
N ARG A 436 -17.12 13.11 -0.26
CA ARG A 436 -15.91 12.90 -1.07
C ARG A 436 -16.27 12.31 -2.43
N ARG A 437 -15.50 12.67 -3.46
CA ARG A 437 -15.76 12.26 -4.83
C ARG A 437 -14.47 11.97 -5.58
N VAL A 438 -14.49 10.94 -6.41
CA VAL A 438 -13.42 10.60 -7.35
C VAL A 438 -14.03 10.07 -8.64
N ARG A 439 -13.35 10.29 -9.76
CA ARG A 439 -13.71 9.67 -11.03
C ARG A 439 -12.71 8.57 -11.35
N ALA A 440 -13.24 7.40 -11.62
CA ALA A 440 -12.44 6.21 -11.88
C ALA A 440 -13.08 5.34 -12.97
N THR A 441 -12.30 4.47 -13.59
CA THR A 441 -12.83 3.45 -14.50
C THR A 441 -13.49 2.32 -13.71
N GLY A 442 -14.40 1.57 -14.35
CA GLY A 442 -15.14 0.49 -13.69
C GLY A 442 -14.24 -0.60 -13.08
N ASN A 443 -13.07 -0.85 -13.63
CA ASN A 443 -12.10 -1.81 -13.09
C ASN A 443 -11.14 -1.22 -12.03
N HIS A 444 -11.34 0.02 -11.57
CA HIS A 444 -10.43 0.63 -10.60
C HIS A 444 -10.71 0.08 -9.20
N PRO A 445 -9.70 -0.47 -8.48
CA PRO A 445 -9.92 -1.06 -7.16
C PRO A 445 -10.08 0.00 -6.08
N PHE A 446 -11.07 -0.18 -5.21
CA PHE A 446 -11.30 0.59 -3.99
C PHE A 446 -11.09 -0.31 -2.79
N LEU A 447 -10.46 0.21 -1.73
CA LEU A 447 -10.25 -0.55 -0.50
C LEU A 447 -11.60 -0.82 0.17
N THR A 448 -11.97 -2.07 0.36
CA THR A 448 -13.09 -2.54 1.20
C THR A 448 -12.55 -3.30 2.41
N TYR A 449 -13.43 -3.83 3.26
CA TYR A 449 -13.01 -4.64 4.40
C TYR A 449 -12.23 -5.89 3.96
N ASP A 450 -12.73 -6.56 2.93
CA ASP A 450 -12.25 -7.83 2.42
C ASP A 450 -11.08 -7.67 1.42
N GLY A 451 -10.59 -6.45 1.23
CA GLY A 451 -9.48 -6.10 0.34
C GLY A 451 -9.88 -5.10 -0.74
N TRP A 452 -9.12 -5.03 -1.84
CA TRP A 452 -9.37 -4.10 -2.94
C TRP A 452 -10.39 -4.65 -3.95
N VAL A 453 -11.54 -4.01 -4.07
CA VAL A 453 -12.64 -4.46 -4.95
C VAL A 453 -12.83 -3.48 -6.11
N PRO A 454 -12.94 -3.95 -7.37
CA PRO A 454 -13.19 -3.10 -8.53
C PRO A 454 -14.51 -2.32 -8.42
N LEU A 455 -14.53 -1.09 -8.91
CA LEU A 455 -15.72 -0.24 -8.89
C LEU A 455 -16.97 -0.89 -9.53
N ALA A 456 -16.80 -1.70 -10.57
CA ALA A 456 -17.89 -2.36 -11.29
C ALA A 456 -18.59 -3.45 -10.46
N GLU A 457 -17.93 -3.97 -9.42
CA GLU A 457 -18.49 -4.94 -8.48
C GLU A 457 -19.11 -4.25 -7.26
N LEU A 458 -18.79 -2.97 -7.04
CA LEU A 458 -19.33 -2.18 -5.95
C LEU A 458 -20.70 -1.61 -6.29
N THR A 459 -21.58 -1.61 -5.29
CA THR A 459 -22.93 -1.06 -5.39
C THR A 459 -23.13 0.10 -4.42
N VAL A 460 -24.14 0.92 -4.67
CA VAL A 460 -24.57 1.95 -3.69
C VAL A 460 -24.88 1.25 -2.37
N GLY A 461 -24.30 1.75 -1.28
CA GLY A 461 -24.33 1.10 0.04
C GLY A 461 -23.07 0.32 0.40
N SER A 462 -22.20 0.00 -0.57
CA SER A 462 -20.90 -0.63 -0.31
C SER A 462 -19.99 0.32 0.45
N ARG A 463 -19.14 -0.21 1.33
CA ARG A 463 -18.22 0.59 2.15
C ARG A 463 -16.81 0.54 1.62
N VAL A 464 -16.22 1.71 1.42
CA VAL A 464 -14.85 1.88 0.94
C VAL A 464 -13.98 2.69 1.89
N GLY A 465 -12.68 2.45 1.84
CA GLY A 465 -11.68 3.08 2.69
C GLY A 465 -11.41 4.52 2.28
N SER A 466 -11.66 5.44 3.20
CA SER A 466 -11.32 6.86 3.06
C SER A 466 -10.46 7.32 4.23
N VAL A 467 -9.82 8.47 4.12
CA VAL A 467 -8.94 8.95 5.20
C VAL A 467 -9.75 9.47 6.37
N ARG A 468 -9.43 8.98 7.57
CA ARG A 468 -10.00 9.44 8.84
C ARG A 468 -9.22 10.60 9.44
N HIS A 469 -7.89 10.48 9.40
CA HIS A 469 -6.95 11.41 10.01
C HIS A 469 -5.80 11.66 9.04
N VAL A 470 -5.33 12.90 8.95
CA VAL A 470 -4.16 13.26 8.13
C VAL A 470 -2.99 13.55 9.08
N PRO A 471 -1.88 12.79 9.02
CA PRO A 471 -0.68 13.04 9.82
C PRO A 471 -0.09 14.43 9.58
N PRO A 472 0.81 14.92 10.46
CA PRO A 472 1.60 16.10 10.13
C PRO A 472 2.42 15.85 8.85
N PRO A 473 2.64 16.91 8.04
CA PRO A 473 3.49 16.79 6.86
C PRO A 473 4.93 16.49 7.27
N LEU A 474 5.72 15.91 6.37
CA LEU A 474 7.16 15.66 6.62
C LEU A 474 7.91 16.98 6.81
N GLU A 475 7.52 18.01 6.07
CA GLU A 475 8.08 19.36 6.13
C GLU A 475 7.07 20.32 6.74
N ILE A 476 7.34 20.73 7.97
CA ILE A 476 6.51 21.72 8.68
C ILE A 476 7.16 23.10 8.51
N THR A 477 6.43 24.02 7.86
CA THR A 477 6.91 25.39 7.60
C THR A 477 6.04 26.41 8.31
N PRO A 478 6.48 26.95 9.48
CA PRO A 478 5.76 28.03 10.16
C PRO A 478 5.70 29.31 9.32
N ARG A 479 4.62 30.08 9.48
CA ARG A 479 4.40 31.39 8.86
C ARG A 479 4.13 32.49 9.88
N ASP A 480 4.07 33.73 9.42
CA ASP A 480 3.71 34.85 10.28
C ASP A 480 2.22 34.71 10.71
N PRO A 481 1.89 34.76 12.01
CA PRO A 481 0.51 34.67 12.49
C PRO A 481 -0.42 35.71 11.87
N ASP A 482 0.07 36.92 11.56
CA ASP A 482 -0.74 37.99 10.99
C ASP A 482 -1.12 37.70 9.52
N GLU A 483 -0.26 37.01 8.76
CA GLU A 483 -0.61 36.51 7.42
C GLU A 483 -1.78 35.53 7.51
N ILE A 484 -1.72 34.61 8.47
CA ILE A 484 -2.75 33.60 8.69
C ILE A 484 -4.09 34.25 9.05
N VAL A 485 -4.08 35.21 9.97
CA VAL A 485 -5.27 35.93 10.41
C VAL A 485 -5.88 36.73 9.25
N VAL A 486 -5.08 37.47 8.49
CA VAL A 486 -5.58 38.24 7.34
C VAL A 486 -6.13 37.30 6.26
N LEU A 487 -5.44 36.20 5.94
CA LEU A 487 -5.91 35.23 4.96
C LEU A 487 -7.28 34.67 5.34
N ALA A 488 -7.42 34.17 6.57
CA ALA A 488 -8.63 33.50 7.04
C ALA A 488 -9.87 34.39 6.91
N HIS A 489 -9.76 35.65 7.35
CA HIS A 489 -10.86 36.60 7.25
C HIS A 489 -11.14 37.04 5.81
N LEU A 490 -10.10 37.17 4.98
CA LEU A 490 -10.27 37.52 3.57
C LEU A 490 -10.94 36.38 2.78
N LEU A 491 -10.60 35.12 3.07
CA LEU A 491 -11.20 33.96 2.39
C LEU A 491 -12.69 33.83 2.68
N GLY A 492 -13.14 34.15 3.89
CA GLY A 492 -14.56 34.23 4.23
C GLY A 492 -15.22 35.51 3.71
N ASP A 493 -15.36 36.50 4.60
CA ASP A 493 -16.09 37.76 4.38
C ASP A 493 -15.27 38.86 3.66
N GLY A 494 -14.09 38.51 3.12
CA GLY A 494 -13.29 39.44 2.33
C GLY A 494 -13.70 39.55 0.86
N SER A 495 -13.47 40.73 0.29
CA SER A 495 -13.55 41.01 -1.15
C SER A 495 -12.22 41.57 -1.65
N PHE A 496 -11.63 40.86 -2.60
CA PHE A 496 -10.36 41.22 -3.26
C PHE A 496 -10.45 41.03 -4.79
N VAL A 497 -11.63 41.31 -5.35
CA VAL A 497 -11.86 41.23 -6.80
C VAL A 497 -11.13 42.36 -7.56
N ARG A 498 -10.78 42.11 -8.82
CA ARG A 498 -10.06 43.09 -9.64
C ARG A 498 -10.86 44.40 -9.77
N ARG A 499 -10.14 45.53 -9.78
CA ARG A 499 -10.68 46.90 -9.92
C ARG A 499 -11.63 47.34 -8.80
N GLN A 500 -11.61 46.67 -7.65
CA GLN A 500 -12.28 47.12 -6.43
C GLN A 500 -11.28 47.23 -5.28
N PRO A 501 -11.54 48.10 -4.28
CA PRO A 501 -10.74 48.13 -3.06
C PRO A 501 -10.82 46.78 -2.33
N ILE A 502 -9.69 46.32 -1.77
CA ILE A 502 -9.67 45.19 -0.85
C ILE A 502 -10.48 45.59 0.39
N ARG A 503 -11.48 44.77 0.71
CA ARG A 503 -12.41 45.01 1.81
C ARG A 503 -12.62 43.75 2.64
N TYR A 504 -12.89 43.96 3.92
CA TYR A 504 -13.36 42.95 4.85
C TYR A 504 -14.60 43.49 5.57
N ALA A 505 -15.65 42.69 5.70
CA ALA A 505 -16.90 43.11 6.35
C ALA A 505 -17.18 42.24 7.57
N SER A 506 -17.58 42.85 8.68
CA SER A 506 -17.97 42.14 9.90
C SER A 506 -18.89 42.97 10.77
N ILE A 507 -19.71 42.29 11.57
CA ILE A 507 -20.49 42.89 12.65
C ILE A 507 -19.81 42.75 14.02
N ASP A 508 -18.69 42.03 14.06
CA ASP A 508 -17.96 41.68 15.28
C ASP A 508 -16.70 42.54 15.41
N GLU A 509 -16.66 43.39 16.44
CA GLU A 509 -15.54 44.29 16.72
C GLU A 509 -14.23 43.55 16.94
N ALA A 510 -14.26 42.35 17.54
CA ALA A 510 -13.04 41.57 17.74
C ALA A 510 -12.43 41.12 16.40
N ASN A 511 -13.27 40.72 15.44
CA ASN A 511 -12.82 40.35 14.10
C ASN A 511 -12.28 41.59 13.33
N LEU A 512 -12.94 42.74 13.46
CA LEU A 512 -12.48 44.01 12.86
C LEU A 512 -11.11 44.43 13.43
N ALA A 513 -10.93 44.33 14.75
CA ALA A 513 -9.68 44.61 15.43
C ALA A 513 -8.56 43.65 14.97
N ALA A 514 -8.83 42.34 14.94
CA ALA A 514 -7.88 41.34 14.50
C ALA A 514 -7.35 41.61 13.07
N VAL A 515 -8.24 41.91 12.12
CA VAL A 515 -7.83 42.24 10.74
C VAL A 515 -7.08 43.57 10.69
N THR A 516 -7.50 44.57 11.46
CA THR A 516 -6.85 45.89 11.49
C THR A 516 -5.41 45.80 12.02
N GLU A 517 -5.22 45.12 13.15
CA GLU A 517 -3.92 44.95 13.79
C GLU A 517 -2.99 44.11 12.93
N ALA A 518 -3.46 42.98 12.40
CA ALA A 518 -2.67 42.09 11.56
C ALA A 518 -2.28 42.77 10.22
N ALA A 519 -3.21 43.50 9.58
CA ALA A 519 -2.91 44.25 8.36
C ALA A 519 -1.88 45.37 8.61
N SER A 520 -1.94 46.03 9.77
CA SER A 520 -0.99 47.06 10.17
C SER A 520 0.40 46.50 10.42
N ARG A 521 0.52 45.46 11.26
CA ARG A 521 1.82 44.87 11.63
C ARG A 521 2.52 44.18 10.46
N ARG A 522 1.80 43.41 9.66
CA ARG A 522 2.39 42.60 8.58
C ARG A 522 2.57 43.33 7.26
N PHE A 523 1.57 44.14 6.88
CA PHE A 523 1.51 44.78 5.56
C PHE A 523 1.71 46.30 5.62
N GLY A 524 1.86 46.88 6.81
CA GLY A 524 1.97 48.33 7.02
C GLY A 524 0.68 49.07 6.66
N ILE A 525 -0.46 48.38 6.55
CA ILE A 525 -1.73 48.95 6.08
C ILE A 525 -2.52 49.49 7.26
N THR A 526 -2.81 50.79 7.22
CA THR A 526 -3.80 51.40 8.10
C THR A 526 -5.21 51.14 7.53
N ALA A 527 -5.97 50.26 8.18
CA ALA A 527 -7.34 49.97 7.79
C ALA A 527 -8.22 51.23 7.94
N VAL A 528 -9.10 51.45 6.95
CA VAL A 528 -10.06 52.55 6.98
C VAL A 528 -11.44 51.97 7.22
N ARG A 529 -12.04 52.35 8.35
CA ARG A 529 -13.38 51.91 8.74
C ARG A 529 -14.43 52.75 8.01
N ASP A 530 -15.26 52.08 7.22
CA ASP A 530 -16.43 52.68 6.57
C ASP A 530 -17.67 52.37 7.42
N ASP A 531 -18.04 53.29 8.31
CA ASP A 531 -19.29 53.21 9.08
C ASP A 531 -20.35 54.07 8.40
N TYR A 532 -21.32 53.41 7.76
CA TYR A 532 -22.51 54.08 7.22
C TYR A 532 -23.69 53.84 8.17
N PRO A 533 -24.41 54.88 8.63
CA PRO A 533 -25.54 54.72 9.56
C PRO A 533 -26.65 53.77 9.09
N ALA A 534 -26.75 53.52 7.77
CA ALA A 534 -27.71 52.60 7.16
C ALA A 534 -27.16 51.18 6.93
N ALA A 535 -25.86 50.95 7.07
CA ALA A 535 -25.25 49.65 6.85
C ALA A 535 -25.39 48.78 8.10
N ARG A 536 -25.92 47.56 7.93
CA ARG A 536 -26.04 46.54 9.01
C ARG A 536 -24.71 45.85 9.33
N VAL A 537 -23.61 46.27 8.71
CA VAL A 537 -22.27 45.67 8.80
C VAL A 537 -21.21 46.75 8.66
N THR A 538 -20.16 46.70 9.47
CA THR A 538 -18.99 47.58 9.33
C THR A 538 -18.04 46.99 8.30
N THR A 539 -17.51 47.83 7.40
CA THR A 539 -16.54 47.41 6.38
C THR A 539 -15.19 48.07 6.62
N LEU A 540 -14.11 47.29 6.59
CA LEU A 540 -12.74 47.78 6.55
C LEU A 540 -12.27 47.84 5.10
N ARG A 541 -11.85 49.01 4.64
CA ARG A 541 -11.01 49.15 3.44
C ARG A 541 -9.55 49.00 3.83
N LEU A 542 -8.81 48.22 3.05
CA LEU A 542 -7.39 47.96 3.26
C LEU A 542 -6.58 48.62 2.13
N PRO A 543 -6.38 49.96 2.16
CA PRO A 543 -5.66 50.67 1.11
C PRO A 543 -4.17 50.35 1.13
N ALA A 544 -3.48 50.56 0.00
CA ALA A 544 -2.02 50.47 0.00
C ALA A 544 -1.45 51.61 0.88
N PRO A 545 -0.35 51.36 1.62
CA PRO A 545 0.26 52.39 2.49
C PRO A 545 1.00 53.48 1.68
N TYR A 546 1.00 53.37 0.35
CA TYR A 546 1.63 54.28 -0.58
C TYR A 546 0.74 54.49 -1.81
N ARG A 547 1.03 55.56 -2.56
CA ARG A 547 0.37 55.85 -3.83
C ARG A 547 0.69 54.76 -4.86
N LEU A 548 -0.36 54.16 -5.43
CA LEU A 548 -0.24 53.17 -6.50
C LEU A 548 0.26 53.85 -7.80
N ALA A 549 1.20 53.21 -8.48
CA ALA A 549 1.80 53.63 -9.75
C ALA A 549 2.09 52.39 -10.61
N ARG A 550 2.51 52.55 -11.87
CA ARG A 550 2.86 51.42 -12.75
C ARG A 550 3.93 50.55 -12.08
N GLY A 551 3.64 49.26 -11.88
CA GLY A 551 4.52 48.31 -11.19
C GLY A 551 4.44 48.30 -9.65
N ARG A 552 3.68 49.22 -9.01
CA ARG A 552 3.45 49.21 -7.56
C ARG A 552 2.03 48.76 -7.24
N ARG A 553 1.89 47.61 -6.59
CA ARG A 553 0.60 47.02 -6.18
C ARG A 553 0.35 47.20 -4.68
N ASN A 554 -0.90 47.01 -4.25
CA ASN A 554 -1.22 46.90 -2.82
C ASN A 554 -0.48 45.67 -2.24
N PRO A 555 0.14 45.76 -1.05
CA PRO A 555 0.89 44.63 -0.46
C PRO A 555 0.07 43.35 -0.31
N ILE A 556 -1.18 43.44 0.16
CA ILE A 556 -2.08 42.29 0.26
C ILE A 556 -2.45 41.77 -1.13
N ALA A 557 -2.66 42.65 -2.11
CA ALA A 557 -2.94 42.20 -3.48
C ALA A 557 -1.77 41.40 -4.04
N ALA A 558 -0.54 41.92 -3.92
CA ALA A 558 0.67 41.28 -4.41
C ALA A 558 0.88 39.91 -3.75
N TRP A 559 0.72 39.84 -2.43
CA TRP A 559 0.79 38.59 -1.67
C TRP A 559 -0.29 37.58 -2.12
N LEU A 560 -1.54 38.01 -2.31
CA LEU A 560 -2.60 37.13 -2.83
C LEU A 560 -2.38 36.71 -4.30
N ASP A 561 -1.60 37.45 -5.09
CA ASP A 561 -1.26 37.02 -6.46
C ASP A 561 -0.28 35.85 -6.46
N GLU A 562 0.62 35.76 -5.46
CA GLU A 562 1.59 34.65 -5.32
C GLU A 562 0.86 33.30 -5.23
N ASP A 563 -0.28 33.28 -4.54
CA ASP A 563 -1.14 32.10 -4.38
C ASP A 563 -2.26 32.01 -5.43
N GLY A 564 -2.31 32.92 -6.41
CA GLY A 564 -3.38 32.95 -7.42
C GLY A 564 -4.79 33.30 -6.90
N LEU A 565 -4.89 33.84 -5.67
CA LEU A 565 -6.14 34.21 -5.02
C LEU A 565 -6.68 35.59 -5.45
N PHE A 566 -5.80 36.54 -5.78
CA PHE A 566 -6.23 37.90 -6.07
C PHE A 566 -7.14 37.96 -7.30
N GLY A 567 -8.30 38.59 -7.16
CA GLY A 567 -9.30 38.71 -8.21
C GLY A 567 -10.41 37.64 -8.18
N LEU A 568 -10.26 36.57 -7.41
CA LEU A 568 -11.25 35.49 -7.32
C LEU A 568 -12.54 35.93 -6.61
N ARG A 569 -13.65 35.37 -7.05
CA ARG A 569 -14.98 35.50 -6.41
C ARG A 569 -15.17 34.40 -5.36
N SER A 570 -16.19 34.55 -4.51
CA SER A 570 -16.47 33.62 -3.38
C SER A 570 -16.60 32.14 -3.76
N HIS A 571 -16.98 31.80 -4.99
CA HIS A 571 -17.12 30.43 -5.48
C HIS A 571 -15.84 29.87 -6.12
N GLU A 572 -14.83 30.72 -6.31
CA GLU A 572 -13.54 30.37 -6.91
C GLU A 572 -12.43 30.29 -5.85
N LYS A 573 -12.64 30.87 -4.66
CA LYS A 573 -11.67 30.85 -3.55
C LYS A 573 -11.29 29.42 -3.13
N PHE A 574 -10.05 29.25 -2.66
CA PHE A 574 -9.50 28.00 -2.15
C PHE A 574 -8.48 28.30 -1.05
N VAL A 575 -8.00 27.29 -0.33
CA VAL A 575 -6.92 27.46 0.66
C VAL A 575 -5.57 27.32 -0.04
N PRO A 576 -4.64 28.30 0.10
CA PRO A 576 -3.27 28.19 -0.41
C PRO A 576 -2.53 26.94 0.08
N THR A 577 -1.63 26.40 -0.74
CA THR A 577 -0.87 25.17 -0.47
C THR A 577 -0.06 25.26 0.83
N TRP A 578 0.56 26.41 1.09
CA TRP A 578 1.39 26.61 2.28
C TRP A 578 0.62 26.49 3.60
N VAL A 579 -0.72 26.63 3.61
CA VAL A 579 -1.53 26.48 4.83
C VAL A 579 -1.56 25.01 5.30
N PHE A 580 -1.47 24.05 4.38
CA PHE A 580 -1.47 22.62 4.72
C PHE A 580 -0.16 22.19 5.40
N GLY A 581 0.95 22.85 5.04
CA GLY A 581 2.29 22.67 5.61
C GLY A 581 2.52 23.34 6.98
N LEU A 582 1.53 24.06 7.52
CA LEU A 582 1.69 24.78 8.78
C LEU A 582 1.80 23.85 10.00
N PRO A 583 2.50 24.27 11.07
CA PRO A 583 2.42 23.62 12.38
C PRO A 583 0.96 23.49 12.85
N LYS A 584 0.67 22.47 13.67
CA LYS A 584 -0.69 22.21 14.18
C LYS A 584 -1.31 23.50 14.73
N GLU A 585 -0.66 24.19 15.67
CA GLU A 585 -1.15 25.45 16.26
C GLU A 585 -1.48 26.57 15.26
N GLN A 586 -0.77 26.64 14.13
CA GLN A 586 -1.04 27.64 13.09
C GLN A 586 -2.21 27.25 12.18
N VAL A 587 -2.41 25.96 11.92
CA VAL A 587 -3.66 25.47 11.30
C VAL A 587 -4.85 25.74 12.22
N ARG A 588 -4.68 25.58 13.55
CA ARG A 588 -5.71 25.95 14.54
C ARG A 588 -6.04 27.44 14.43
N LEU A 589 -5.02 28.31 14.40
CA LEU A 589 -5.20 29.74 14.26
C LEU A 589 -5.99 30.08 12.99
N PHE A 590 -5.60 29.49 11.85
CA PHE A 590 -6.29 29.66 10.58
C PHE A 590 -7.76 29.25 10.67
N LEU A 591 -8.04 28.01 11.10
CA LEU A 591 -9.41 27.50 11.20
C LEU A 591 -10.27 28.30 12.17
N ARG A 592 -9.70 28.71 13.32
CA ARG A 592 -10.39 29.51 14.35
C ARG A 592 -10.87 30.86 13.81
N HIS A 593 -10.04 31.53 13.01
CA HIS A 593 -10.40 32.80 12.38
C HIS A 593 -11.29 32.62 11.14
N LEU A 594 -11.08 31.56 10.36
CA LEU A 594 -11.93 31.25 9.21
C LEU A 594 -13.36 30.92 9.67
N TRP A 595 -13.51 30.21 10.79
CA TRP A 595 -14.85 29.91 11.34
C TRP A 595 -15.57 31.15 11.90
N ALA A 596 -14.84 32.24 12.19
CA ALA A 596 -15.43 33.48 12.67
C ALA A 596 -16.22 34.21 11.57
N THR A 597 -16.01 33.87 10.29
CA THR A 597 -16.73 34.43 9.14
C THR A 597 -17.99 33.62 8.83
N ASP A 598 -17.89 32.59 7.98
CA ASP A 598 -18.99 31.79 7.44
C ASP A 598 -19.26 30.51 8.25
N GLY A 599 -18.62 30.40 9.41
CA GLY A 599 -18.84 29.32 10.36
C GLY A 599 -20.12 29.50 11.19
N CYS A 600 -20.74 28.39 11.58
CA CYS A 600 -21.91 28.36 12.44
C CYS A 600 -21.62 27.45 13.65
N VAL A 601 -21.91 27.96 14.84
CA VAL A 601 -21.90 27.22 16.11
C VAL A 601 -23.17 27.61 16.85
N HIS A 602 -24.12 26.67 16.93
CA HIS A 602 -25.44 26.92 17.50
C HIS A 602 -25.95 25.71 18.28
N LEU A 603 -26.57 25.94 19.43
CA LEU A 603 -27.25 24.90 20.20
C LEU A 603 -28.72 24.83 19.77
N ASP A 604 -29.15 23.68 19.25
CA ASP A 604 -30.57 23.40 19.07
C ASP A 604 -31.17 22.98 20.42
N GLU A 605 -31.68 23.96 21.17
CA GLU A 605 -32.22 23.76 22.52
C GLU A 605 -33.33 22.71 22.58
N LYS A 606 -34.14 22.59 21.51
CA LYS A 606 -35.25 21.62 21.46
C LYS A 606 -34.76 20.19 21.37
N ARG A 607 -33.61 19.97 20.73
CA ARG A 607 -33.02 18.64 20.52
C ARG A 607 -31.84 18.36 21.42
N GLN A 608 -31.36 19.36 22.17
CA GLN A 608 -30.11 19.31 22.93
C GLN A 608 -28.94 18.86 22.05
N MET A 609 -28.86 19.39 20.83
CA MET A 609 -27.84 19.02 19.84
C MET A 609 -27.06 20.25 19.36
N GLY A 610 -25.73 20.13 19.34
CA GLY A 610 -24.87 21.10 18.70
C GLY A 610 -24.97 21.05 17.17
N ARG A 611 -25.05 22.23 16.55
CA ARG A 611 -24.92 22.42 15.10
C ARG A 611 -23.64 23.20 14.84
N VAL A 612 -22.63 22.50 14.36
CA VAL A 612 -21.33 23.06 13.99
C VAL A 612 -21.09 22.80 12.50
N TYR A 613 -21.01 23.86 11.69
CA TYR A 613 -20.70 23.72 10.27
C TYR A 613 -20.05 24.98 9.71
N TYR A 614 -19.31 24.85 8.60
CA TYR A 614 -18.78 25.96 7.81
C TYR A 614 -19.47 25.98 6.44
N ALA A 615 -19.93 27.14 5.98
CA ALA A 615 -20.61 27.29 4.70
C ALA A 615 -19.73 27.99 3.66
N SER A 616 -19.67 27.47 2.44
CA SER A 616 -19.00 28.16 1.33
C SER A 616 -19.69 27.92 0.00
N THR A 617 -19.72 28.93 -0.85
CA THR A 617 -20.11 28.75 -2.26
C THR A 617 -19.01 28.10 -3.11
N SER A 618 -17.78 28.01 -2.59
CA SER A 618 -16.69 27.30 -3.25
C SER A 618 -16.62 25.86 -2.75
N ARG A 619 -16.77 24.91 -3.68
CA ARG A 619 -16.61 23.48 -3.37
C ARG A 619 -15.17 23.17 -2.94
N ARG A 620 -14.18 23.73 -3.64
CA ARG A 620 -12.76 23.52 -3.36
C ARG A 620 -12.40 23.99 -1.96
N LEU A 621 -12.83 25.19 -1.56
CA LEU A 621 -12.63 25.71 -0.20
C LEU A 621 -13.28 24.81 0.85
N ALA A 622 -14.46 24.26 0.58
CA ALA A 622 -15.11 23.36 1.53
C ALA A 622 -14.36 22.01 1.69
N ASP A 623 -13.83 21.45 0.59
CA ASP A 623 -12.96 20.27 0.62
C ASP A 623 -11.65 20.55 1.38
N ASP A 624 -11.03 21.71 1.13
CA ASP A 624 -9.82 22.16 1.80
C ASP A 624 -10.02 22.30 3.33
N VAL A 625 -11.13 22.90 3.76
CA VAL A 625 -11.50 23.01 5.18
C VAL A 625 -11.72 21.64 5.81
N ALA A 626 -12.42 20.73 5.12
CA ALA A 626 -12.60 19.36 5.60
C ALA A 626 -11.26 18.62 5.79
N ARG A 627 -10.31 18.82 4.87
CA ARG A 627 -8.95 18.26 4.97
C ARG A 627 -8.14 18.85 6.13
N LEU A 628 -8.21 20.17 6.35
CA LEU A 628 -7.56 20.79 7.51
C LEU A 628 -8.14 20.30 8.84
N LEU A 629 -9.46 20.04 8.90
CA LEU A 629 -10.11 19.46 10.08
C LEU A 629 -9.67 18.00 10.33
N ALA A 630 -9.35 17.24 9.28
CA ALA A 630 -8.84 15.88 9.42
C ALA A 630 -7.50 15.82 10.17
N ARG A 631 -6.70 16.90 10.18
CA ARG A 631 -5.48 17.03 11.01
C ARG A 631 -5.75 17.07 12.52
N TYR A 632 -6.99 17.34 12.92
CA TYR A 632 -7.46 17.33 14.30
C TYR A 632 -8.27 16.08 14.62
N ASN A 633 -8.27 15.08 13.72
CA ASN A 633 -9.15 13.92 13.80
C ASN A 633 -10.62 14.36 13.94
N VAL A 634 -11.00 15.47 13.29
CA VAL A 634 -12.37 15.98 13.25
C VAL A 634 -12.99 15.53 11.94
N PHE A 635 -13.82 14.49 12.02
CA PHE A 635 -14.53 13.99 10.85
C PHE A 635 -15.68 14.92 10.45
N THR A 636 -15.85 15.11 9.14
CA THR A 636 -16.86 16.01 8.58
C THR A 636 -17.67 15.36 7.48
N ARG A 637 -18.92 15.82 7.32
CA ARG A 637 -19.76 15.48 6.16
C ARG A 637 -20.06 16.74 5.37
N LEU A 638 -19.81 16.69 4.06
CA LEU A 638 -20.04 17.80 3.16
C LEU A 638 -21.41 17.68 2.50
N LYS A 639 -22.26 18.69 2.69
CA LYS A 639 -23.63 18.72 2.19
C LYS A 639 -23.85 19.88 1.21
N ARG A 640 -24.42 19.58 0.03
CA ARG A 640 -24.91 20.61 -0.91
C ARG A 640 -26.24 21.17 -0.40
N VAL A 641 -26.32 22.49 -0.27
CA VAL A 641 -27.50 23.23 0.17
C VAL A 641 -27.90 24.18 -0.97
N ARG A 642 -29.11 23.97 -1.50
CA ARG A 642 -29.68 24.80 -2.57
C ARG A 642 -30.67 25.80 -1.97
N LYS A 643 -30.61 27.04 -2.43
CA LYS A 643 -31.59 28.08 -2.10
C LYS A 643 -31.98 28.81 -3.38
N ASP A 644 -33.27 28.90 -3.64
CA ASP A 644 -33.78 29.49 -4.87
C ASP A 644 -33.34 30.96 -5.04
N GLY A 645 -32.87 31.31 -6.24
CA GLY A 645 -32.23 32.60 -6.54
C GLY A 645 -30.79 32.77 -6.03
N TYR A 646 -30.19 31.75 -5.41
CA TYR A 646 -28.79 31.78 -4.93
C TYR A 646 -27.98 30.64 -5.56
N ARG A 647 -26.65 30.80 -5.60
CA ARG A 647 -25.73 29.71 -5.96
C ARG A 647 -25.79 28.62 -4.89
N ASP A 648 -25.48 27.40 -5.29
CA ASP A 648 -25.33 26.31 -4.34
C ASP A 648 -24.24 26.61 -3.31
N SER A 649 -24.56 26.30 -2.06
CA SER A 649 -23.64 26.38 -0.93
C SER A 649 -23.25 24.98 -0.50
N TRP A 650 -22.00 24.82 -0.07
CA TRP A 650 -21.43 23.58 0.43
C TRP A 650 -21.16 23.75 1.92
N HIS A 651 -21.83 22.93 2.73
CA HIS A 651 -21.73 23.00 4.19
C HIS A 651 -20.86 21.85 4.69
N VAL A 652 -19.71 22.17 5.28
CA VAL A 652 -18.84 21.23 5.98
C VAL A 652 -19.39 21.05 7.39
N HIS A 653 -20.14 19.97 7.63
CA HIS A 653 -20.72 19.69 8.94
C HIS A 653 -19.74 18.90 9.80
N VAL A 654 -19.51 19.35 11.03
CA VAL A 654 -18.82 18.56 12.06
C VAL A 654 -19.86 17.64 12.71
N VAL A 655 -19.78 16.35 12.40
CA VAL A 655 -20.83 15.37 12.74
C VAL A 655 -20.43 14.55 13.95
N GLY A 656 -21.33 14.40 14.91
CA GLY A 656 -21.12 13.61 16.12
C GLY A 656 -20.56 14.43 17.27
N VAL A 657 -20.97 14.07 18.49
CA VAL A 657 -20.62 14.80 19.72
C VAL A 657 -19.10 14.82 19.94
N GLU A 658 -18.41 13.70 19.71
CA GLU A 658 -16.95 13.63 19.87
C GLU A 658 -16.20 14.58 18.92
N ASN A 659 -16.56 14.60 17.64
CA ASN A 659 -15.95 15.51 16.66
C ASN A 659 -16.28 16.97 16.97
N GLN A 660 -17.52 17.25 17.42
CA GLN A 660 -17.91 18.61 17.83
C GLN A 660 -17.14 19.05 19.07
N LEU A 661 -16.98 18.21 20.09
CA LEU A 661 -16.18 18.54 21.27
C LEU A 661 -14.72 18.77 20.91
N ARG A 662 -14.10 17.90 20.08
CA ARG A 662 -12.73 18.14 19.56
C ARG A 662 -12.62 19.49 18.87
N PHE A 663 -13.57 19.82 17.99
CA PHE A 663 -13.59 21.14 17.33
C PHE A 663 -13.73 22.29 18.33
N LEU A 664 -14.66 22.20 19.27
CA LEU A 664 -14.98 23.29 20.20
C LEU A 664 -13.86 23.51 21.23
N ASP A 665 -13.24 22.43 21.73
CA ASP A 665 -12.20 22.46 22.75
C ASP A 665 -10.81 22.75 22.14
N GLU A 666 -10.44 22.09 21.02
CA GLU A 666 -9.13 22.29 20.40
C GLU A 666 -9.08 23.49 19.46
N ILE A 667 -10.09 23.72 18.61
CA ILE A 667 -10.03 24.79 17.58
C ILE A 667 -10.74 26.06 18.06
N GLY A 668 -12.02 25.94 18.38
CA GLY A 668 -12.88 27.05 18.78
C GLY A 668 -13.14 28.06 17.65
N VAL A 669 -13.70 29.22 18.01
CA VAL A 669 -14.02 30.31 17.08
C VAL A 669 -13.53 31.63 17.67
N HIS A 670 -12.99 32.52 16.83
CA HIS A 670 -12.59 33.87 17.26
C HIS A 670 -13.82 34.81 17.40
N GLY A 671 -13.67 35.86 18.21
CA GLY A 671 -14.68 36.91 18.40
C GLY A 671 -15.85 36.53 19.29
N ALA A 672 -16.96 37.25 19.16
CA ALA A 672 -18.17 37.13 19.97
C ALA A 672 -18.81 35.73 19.89
N ARG A 673 -18.56 34.98 18.80
CA ARG A 673 -19.02 33.59 18.65
C ARG A 673 -18.34 32.60 19.61
N SER A 674 -17.24 32.99 20.26
CA SER A 674 -16.59 32.16 21.29
C SER A 674 -17.51 31.86 22.49
N GLU A 675 -18.47 32.74 22.81
CA GLU A 675 -19.49 32.47 23.83
C GLU A 675 -20.45 31.35 23.42
N ALA A 676 -20.78 31.25 22.13
CA ALA A 676 -21.59 30.16 21.60
C ALA A 676 -20.81 28.83 21.65
N VAL A 677 -19.49 28.85 21.42
CA VAL A 677 -18.61 27.68 21.56
C VAL A 677 -18.69 27.12 22.98
N ALA A 678 -18.47 27.96 24.00
CA ALA A 678 -18.52 27.54 25.40
C ALA A 678 -19.89 26.97 25.79
N ARG A 679 -20.98 27.63 25.35
CA ARG A 679 -22.36 27.16 25.62
C ARG A 679 -22.66 25.81 24.95
N VAL A 680 -22.32 25.64 23.67
CA VAL A 680 -22.55 24.38 22.96
C VAL A 680 -21.70 23.27 23.57
N ALA A 681 -20.42 23.52 23.84
CA ALA A 681 -19.51 22.54 24.43
C ALA A 681 -20.02 22.05 25.79
N ALA A 682 -20.45 22.97 26.67
CA ALA A 682 -21.03 22.61 27.97
C ALA A 682 -22.32 21.77 27.81
N ALA A 683 -23.21 22.16 26.89
CA ALA A 683 -24.49 21.47 26.69
C ALA A 683 -24.33 20.05 26.09
N ILE A 684 -23.37 19.83 25.20
CA ILE A 684 -23.20 18.52 24.54
C ILE A 684 -22.23 17.58 25.28
N ARG A 685 -21.50 18.06 26.29
CA ARG A 685 -20.50 17.25 27.01
C ARG A 685 -21.11 16.05 27.74
N ASP A 686 -22.32 16.21 28.27
CA ASP A 686 -23.06 15.14 28.95
C ASP A 686 -23.97 14.33 28.01
N VAL A 687 -24.00 14.68 26.71
CA VAL A 687 -24.77 13.94 25.71
C VAL A 687 -24.05 12.64 25.39
N ARG A 688 -24.72 11.51 25.63
CA ARG A 688 -24.18 10.18 25.27
C ARG A 688 -23.88 10.14 23.76
N PRO A 689 -22.61 9.93 23.35
CA PRO A 689 -22.24 9.96 21.94
C PRO A 689 -22.95 8.85 21.16
N ASN A 690 -23.38 9.17 19.94
CA ASN A 690 -23.77 8.14 18.98
C ASN A 690 -22.49 7.54 18.37
N THR A 691 -22.12 6.35 18.84
CA THR A 691 -20.92 5.64 18.39
C THR A 691 -21.07 5.02 16.99
N ASN A 692 -22.25 5.10 16.36
CA ASN A 692 -22.52 4.47 15.05
C ASN A 692 -22.10 5.33 13.85
N LEU A 693 -21.27 6.36 14.07
CA LEU A 693 -20.77 7.24 13.01
C LEU A 693 -19.46 6.70 12.38
N ASP A 694 -18.55 6.19 13.22
CA ASP A 694 -17.26 5.62 12.81
C ASP A 694 -17.27 4.13 13.19
N THR A 695 -17.74 3.31 12.25
CA THR A 695 -17.98 1.88 12.45
C THR A 695 -17.15 1.03 11.49
N VAL A 696 -16.69 -0.12 11.98
CA VAL A 696 -16.06 -1.14 11.17
C VAL A 696 -17.15 -1.94 10.43
N PRO A 697 -16.98 -2.30 9.15
CA PRO A 697 -17.93 -3.09 8.38
C PRO A 697 -18.35 -4.38 9.10
N THR A 698 -19.56 -4.86 8.82
CA THR A 698 -20.14 -6.04 9.51
C THR A 698 -19.35 -7.32 9.31
N GLN A 699 -18.55 -7.40 8.25
CA GLN A 699 -17.68 -8.53 7.93
C GLN A 699 -16.68 -8.85 9.06
N VAL A 700 -16.31 -7.87 9.89
CA VAL A 700 -15.47 -8.11 11.09
C VAL A 700 -16.07 -9.13 12.06
N TRP A 701 -17.39 -9.31 12.04
CA TRP A 701 -18.03 -10.33 12.85
C TRP A 701 -17.73 -11.76 12.39
N ASP A 702 -17.27 -11.96 11.16
CA ASP A 702 -16.87 -13.26 10.64
C ASP A 702 -15.52 -13.64 11.26
N ASP A 703 -14.57 -12.71 11.30
CA ASP A 703 -13.27 -12.88 11.97
C ASP A 703 -13.42 -13.11 13.47
N VAL A 704 -14.31 -12.34 14.12
CA VAL A 704 -14.63 -12.54 15.54
C VAL A 704 -15.22 -13.93 15.79
N ARG A 705 -16.08 -14.44 14.90
CA ARG A 705 -16.66 -15.79 15.03
C ARG A 705 -15.61 -16.87 14.87
N THR A 706 -14.67 -16.71 13.93
CA THR A 706 -13.54 -17.63 13.76
C THR A 706 -12.67 -17.66 15.02
N LEU A 707 -12.30 -16.51 15.57
CA LEU A 707 -11.51 -16.41 16.80
C LEU A 707 -12.22 -17.01 18.02
N LEU A 708 -13.54 -16.85 18.13
CA LEU A 708 -14.33 -17.48 19.19
C LEU A 708 -14.27 -19.01 19.11
N GLN A 709 -14.32 -19.57 17.90
CA GLN A 709 -14.21 -21.02 17.68
C GLN A 709 -12.81 -21.52 18.05
N GLU A 710 -11.75 -20.85 17.58
CA GLU A 710 -10.36 -21.19 17.89
C GLU A 710 -10.09 -21.19 19.40
N ARG A 711 -10.70 -20.26 20.13
CA ARG A 711 -10.57 -20.15 21.60
C ARG A 711 -11.58 -20.99 22.37
N SER A 712 -12.41 -21.78 21.70
CA SER A 712 -13.50 -22.56 22.33
C SER A 712 -14.42 -21.74 23.22
N MET A 713 -14.60 -20.44 22.91
CA MET A 713 -15.41 -19.52 23.68
C MET A 713 -16.83 -19.49 23.13
N THR A 714 -17.83 -19.77 23.96
CA THR A 714 -19.23 -19.72 23.55
C THR A 714 -19.69 -18.27 23.36
N HIS A 715 -20.69 -18.05 22.50
CA HIS A 715 -21.28 -16.71 22.33
C HIS A 715 -21.83 -16.12 23.65
N ARG A 716 -22.22 -16.97 24.60
CA ARG A 716 -22.73 -16.55 25.91
C ARG A 716 -21.61 -16.07 26.83
N GLU A 717 -20.49 -16.78 26.84
CA GLU A 717 -19.27 -16.36 27.55
C GLU A 717 -18.72 -15.07 26.95
N PHE A 718 -18.70 -14.96 25.62
CA PHE A 718 -18.27 -13.74 24.94
C PHE A 718 -19.16 -12.54 25.30
N ALA A 719 -20.50 -12.71 25.27
CA ALA A 719 -21.41 -11.65 25.67
C ALA A 719 -21.19 -11.22 27.13
N ALA A 720 -20.94 -12.18 28.03
CA ALA A 720 -20.63 -11.92 29.43
C ALA A 720 -19.29 -11.17 29.60
N ALA A 721 -18.24 -11.57 28.89
CA ALA A 721 -16.93 -10.91 28.89
C ALA A 721 -17.00 -9.48 28.32
N MET A 722 -17.83 -9.26 27.32
CA MET A 722 -18.12 -7.92 26.77
C MET A 722 -18.97 -7.04 27.70
N GLY A 723 -19.48 -7.58 28.81
CA GLY A 723 -20.38 -6.88 29.74
C GLY A 723 -21.75 -6.56 29.13
N THR A 724 -22.22 -7.39 28.19
CA THR A 724 -23.49 -7.21 27.46
C THR A 724 -24.47 -8.35 27.73
N SER A 725 -25.77 -8.04 27.74
CA SER A 725 -26.78 -9.10 27.83
C SER A 725 -26.79 -9.94 26.54
N PHE A 726 -26.88 -11.26 26.68
CA PHE A 726 -26.93 -12.17 25.54
C PHE A 726 -28.24 -11.96 24.75
N GLY A 727 -28.15 -11.20 23.66
CA GLY A 727 -29.28 -10.84 22.79
C GLY A 727 -29.44 -11.71 21.55
N GLY A 728 -28.89 -12.94 21.56
CA GLY A 728 -28.91 -13.84 20.41
C GLY A 728 -28.11 -13.29 19.22
N SER A 729 -28.73 -13.16 18.05
CA SER A 729 -28.04 -12.77 16.81
C SER A 729 -27.95 -11.26 16.55
N THR A 730 -28.56 -10.43 17.40
CA THR A 730 -28.72 -8.99 17.16
C THR A 730 -27.38 -8.23 17.11
N MET A 731 -26.39 -8.67 17.91
CA MET A 731 -25.06 -8.04 17.94
C MET A 731 -24.35 -8.11 16.57
N TRP A 732 -24.48 -9.25 15.88
CA TRP A 732 -23.77 -9.55 14.63
C TRP A 732 -24.38 -8.87 13.40
N LYS A 733 -25.58 -8.31 13.52
CA LYS A 733 -26.29 -7.68 12.40
C LYS A 733 -25.87 -6.23 12.14
N HIS A 734 -25.13 -5.61 13.05
CA HIS A 734 -24.81 -4.19 12.99
C HIS A 734 -23.30 -3.96 13.03
N ALA A 735 -22.83 -3.03 12.20
CA ALA A 735 -21.44 -2.58 12.16
C ALA A 735 -20.99 -2.10 13.56
N PRO A 736 -19.95 -2.71 14.17
CA PRO A 736 -19.49 -2.29 15.49
C PRO A 736 -18.79 -0.93 15.42
N SER A 737 -18.97 -0.14 16.48
CA SER A 737 -18.14 1.05 16.68
C SER A 737 -16.71 0.69 16.99
N ARG A 738 -15.75 1.59 16.71
CA ARG A 738 -14.35 1.38 17.07
C ARG A 738 -14.14 1.11 18.57
N GLN A 739 -14.83 1.85 19.43
CA GLN A 739 -14.78 1.61 20.89
C GLN A 739 -15.25 0.21 21.27
N ARG A 740 -16.26 -0.32 20.56
CA ARG A 740 -16.69 -1.71 20.76
C ARG A 740 -15.62 -2.67 20.24
N MET A 741 -15.02 -2.41 19.08
CA MET A 741 -13.96 -3.25 18.54
C MET A 741 -12.71 -3.30 19.42
N VAL A 742 -12.32 -2.20 20.06
CA VAL A 742 -11.24 -2.22 21.07
C VAL A 742 -11.54 -3.24 22.17
N ARG A 743 -12.75 -3.21 22.74
CA ARG A 743 -13.15 -4.18 23.77
C ARG A 743 -13.21 -5.61 23.24
N VAL A 744 -13.65 -5.81 22.00
CA VAL A 744 -13.65 -7.13 21.37
C VAL A 744 -12.21 -7.64 21.22
N ALA A 745 -11.30 -6.78 20.76
CA ALA A 745 -9.88 -7.10 20.64
C ALA A 745 -9.23 -7.42 22.00
N GLU A 746 -9.58 -6.69 23.06
CA GLU A 746 -9.11 -6.95 24.43
C GLU A 746 -9.64 -8.29 24.97
N VAL A 747 -10.94 -8.56 24.80
CA VAL A 747 -11.57 -9.83 25.27
C VAL A 747 -11.01 -11.03 24.52
N LEU A 748 -10.76 -10.88 23.23
CA LEU A 748 -10.24 -11.92 22.36
C LEU A 748 -8.72 -11.87 22.21
N ASP A 749 -8.01 -11.03 22.97
CA ASP A 749 -6.56 -10.82 22.92
C ASP A 749 -5.98 -10.97 21.51
N SER A 750 -6.51 -10.16 20.58
CA SER A 750 -6.24 -10.25 19.14
C SER A 750 -5.64 -8.95 18.63
N SER A 751 -4.38 -9.00 18.23
CA SER A 751 -3.66 -7.89 17.61
C SER A 751 -4.31 -7.43 16.31
N ASP A 752 -4.88 -8.35 15.53
CA ASP A 752 -5.46 -8.04 14.22
C ASP A 752 -6.74 -7.22 14.36
N LEU A 753 -7.59 -7.58 15.34
CA LEU A 753 -8.78 -6.80 15.68
C LEU A 753 -8.42 -5.44 16.30
N GLU A 754 -7.30 -5.35 17.02
CA GLU A 754 -6.80 -4.09 17.56
C GLU A 754 -6.38 -3.12 16.44
N VAL A 755 -5.71 -3.62 15.40
CA VAL A 755 -5.37 -2.84 14.20
C VAL A 755 -6.64 -2.29 13.53
N LEU A 756 -7.66 -3.13 13.34
CA LEU A 756 -8.95 -2.70 12.77
C LEU A 756 -9.64 -1.62 13.61
N ALA A 757 -9.48 -1.68 14.94
CA ALA A 757 -10.05 -0.70 15.85
C ALA A 757 -9.31 0.65 15.84
N THR A 758 -8.00 0.66 15.57
CA THR A 758 -7.11 1.83 15.77
C THR A 758 -6.57 2.47 14.50
N ASN A 759 -6.77 1.87 13.31
CA ASN A 759 -6.26 2.37 12.03
C ASN A 759 -6.77 3.75 11.56
N ASP A 760 -6.21 4.25 10.46
CA ASP A 760 -6.46 5.60 9.91
C ASP A 760 -7.54 5.63 8.82
N VAL A 761 -8.24 4.51 8.62
CA VAL A 761 -9.29 4.37 7.60
C VAL A 761 -10.66 4.72 8.18
N TYR A 762 -11.47 5.43 7.42
CA TYR A 762 -12.88 5.62 7.66
C TYR A 762 -13.66 4.89 6.57
N TRP A 763 -14.47 3.92 6.97
CA TRP A 763 -15.28 3.10 6.07
C TRP A 763 -16.53 3.87 5.63
N ASP A 764 -16.40 4.56 4.50
CA ASP A 764 -17.43 5.43 3.97
C ASP A 764 -18.31 4.69 2.97
N GLU A 765 -19.60 4.99 2.99
CA GLU A 765 -20.59 4.35 2.14
C GLU A 765 -20.65 5.03 0.78
N ILE A 766 -20.68 4.25 -0.30
CA ILE A 766 -20.94 4.77 -1.65
C ILE A 766 -22.38 5.25 -1.72
N ALA A 767 -22.56 6.56 -1.93
CA ALA A 767 -23.85 7.21 -2.03
C ALA A 767 -24.39 7.23 -3.48
N SER A 768 -23.51 7.39 -4.48
CA SER A 768 -23.86 7.27 -5.89
C SER A 768 -22.65 6.86 -6.74
N VAL A 769 -22.95 6.23 -7.89
CA VAL A 769 -22.00 5.93 -8.96
C VAL A 769 -22.66 6.38 -10.27
N GLU A 770 -22.14 7.43 -10.90
CA GLU A 770 -22.75 8.06 -12.07
C GLU A 770 -21.81 7.95 -13.29
N PRO A 771 -22.27 7.46 -14.45
CA PRO A 771 -21.41 7.36 -15.64
C PRO A 771 -21.07 8.75 -16.21
N MET A 772 -19.80 8.97 -16.53
CA MET A 772 -19.29 10.25 -17.04
C MET A 772 -18.98 10.24 -18.55
N GLY A 773 -18.93 9.06 -19.15
CA GLY A 773 -18.56 8.86 -20.56
C GLY A 773 -17.09 8.48 -20.70
N GLU A 774 -16.53 8.60 -21.92
CA GLU A 774 -15.11 8.37 -22.15
C GLU A 774 -14.29 9.62 -21.85
N GLU A 775 -13.39 9.54 -20.88
CA GLU A 775 -12.45 10.60 -20.50
C GLU A 775 -11.00 10.10 -20.67
N ASP A 776 -10.04 11.02 -20.81
CA ASP A 776 -8.62 10.67 -20.70
C ASP A 776 -8.33 10.23 -19.26
N VAL A 777 -7.73 9.05 -19.14
CA VAL A 777 -7.42 8.44 -17.85
C VAL A 777 -5.93 8.22 -17.67
N TYR A 778 -5.54 8.19 -16.41
CA TYR A 778 -4.17 8.21 -15.93
C TYR A 778 -4.03 7.18 -14.83
N ASP A 779 -2.80 6.82 -14.57
CA ASP A 779 -2.45 5.95 -13.47
C ASP A 779 -1.10 6.39 -12.90
N ALA A 780 -0.82 5.97 -11.67
CA ALA A 780 0.33 6.40 -10.90
C ALA A 780 1.01 5.21 -10.23
N THR A 781 2.33 5.30 -10.11
CA THR A 781 3.14 4.27 -9.44
C THR A 781 3.68 4.79 -8.13
N VAL A 782 3.37 4.08 -7.05
CA VAL A 782 3.90 4.30 -5.70
C VAL A 782 4.67 3.07 -5.24
N LEU A 783 5.90 3.29 -4.77
CA LEU A 783 6.79 2.21 -4.31
C LEU A 783 6.32 1.59 -2.99
N GLY A 784 6.50 0.27 -2.88
CA GLY A 784 6.37 -0.49 -1.63
C GLY A 784 4.96 -1.01 -1.31
N VAL A 785 3.93 -0.15 -1.31
CA VAL A 785 2.58 -0.50 -0.80
C VAL A 785 1.47 -0.49 -1.86
N HIS A 786 1.80 -0.12 -3.10
CA HIS A 786 0.91 -0.20 -4.27
C HIS A 786 -0.44 0.54 -4.13
N ASN A 787 -0.51 1.56 -3.28
CA ASN A 787 -1.70 2.40 -3.10
C ASN A 787 -1.30 3.86 -2.78
N PHE A 788 -2.27 4.77 -2.86
CA PHE A 788 -2.15 6.16 -2.42
C PHE A 788 -3.50 6.74 -1.99
N VAL A 789 -3.45 7.88 -1.31
CA VAL A 789 -4.62 8.68 -0.99
C VAL A 789 -4.83 9.74 -2.07
N ALA A 790 -6.01 9.75 -2.69
CA ALA A 790 -6.45 10.86 -3.53
C ALA A 790 -7.90 11.25 -3.26
N ASN A 791 -8.20 12.56 -3.29
CA ASN A 791 -9.49 13.13 -2.92
C ASN A 791 -9.99 12.67 -1.53
N GLY A 792 -9.07 12.29 -0.64
CA GLY A 792 -9.35 11.71 0.67
C GLY A 792 -9.85 10.25 0.66
N ILE A 793 -9.68 9.53 -0.44
CA ILE A 793 -10.06 8.12 -0.65
C ILE A 793 -8.79 7.30 -0.87
N ALA A 794 -8.73 6.08 -0.32
CA ALA A 794 -7.63 5.15 -0.58
C ALA A 794 -7.87 4.42 -1.92
N LEU A 795 -6.89 4.51 -2.83
CA LEU A 795 -6.95 4.02 -4.20
C LEU A 795 -5.70 3.18 -4.53
N HIS A 796 -5.84 2.20 -5.44
CA HIS A 796 -4.78 1.22 -5.75
C HIS A 796 -4.04 1.53 -7.05
N ASN A 797 -2.79 1.04 -7.16
CA ASN A 797 -1.94 1.13 -8.35
C ASN A 797 -2.14 -0.06 -9.32
N SER A 798 -1.45 -0.07 -10.46
CA SER A 798 -1.44 -1.23 -11.39
C SER A 798 -0.57 -2.42 -10.96
N ILE A 799 -0.94 -3.62 -11.42
CA ILE A 799 -0.33 -4.96 -11.14
C ILE A 799 1.07 -5.14 -11.75
N GLU A 800 1.38 -4.41 -12.83
CA GLU A 800 2.64 -4.43 -13.61
C GLU A 800 3.94 -4.27 -12.78
N GLN A 801 3.84 -3.82 -11.53
CA GLN A 801 4.97 -3.23 -10.81
C GLN A 801 6.03 -4.24 -10.40
N ASP A 802 5.66 -5.45 -9.98
CA ASP A 802 6.64 -6.40 -9.42
C ASP A 802 7.55 -7.05 -10.46
N ALA A 803 7.13 -7.04 -11.74
CA ALA A 803 7.94 -7.55 -12.83
C ALA A 803 9.16 -6.65 -13.09
N ASP A 804 10.33 -7.26 -13.24
CA ASP A 804 11.55 -6.57 -13.67
C ASP A 804 11.55 -6.36 -15.18
N MET A 805 10.92 -7.27 -15.92
CA MET A 805 10.82 -7.19 -17.36
C MET A 805 9.42 -7.60 -17.82
N VAL A 806 8.90 -6.90 -18.83
CA VAL A 806 7.61 -7.21 -19.44
C VAL A 806 7.77 -7.27 -20.95
N ILE A 807 7.40 -8.40 -21.52
CA ILE A 807 7.48 -8.69 -22.95
C ILE A 807 6.06 -8.88 -23.49
N LEU A 808 5.68 -8.06 -24.46
CA LEU A 808 4.42 -8.19 -25.18
C LEU A 808 4.66 -8.86 -26.52
N LEU A 809 3.98 -9.99 -26.77
CA LEU A 809 4.10 -10.71 -28.02
C LEU A 809 3.00 -10.27 -29.00
N HIS A 810 3.40 -9.82 -30.18
CA HIS A 810 2.49 -9.40 -31.24
C HIS A 810 2.76 -10.10 -32.57
N ARG A 811 1.70 -10.41 -33.31
CA ARG A 811 1.76 -10.96 -34.66
C ARG A 811 0.70 -10.29 -35.53
N ASP A 812 1.15 -9.51 -36.51
CA ASP A 812 0.26 -8.77 -37.42
C ASP A 812 -0.61 -9.73 -38.25
N ASP A 813 -0.03 -10.84 -38.70
CA ASP A 813 -0.67 -11.82 -39.60
C ASP A 813 -1.84 -12.59 -38.97
N VAL A 814 -1.97 -12.58 -37.64
CA VAL A 814 -3.12 -13.16 -36.94
C VAL A 814 -4.37 -12.28 -37.08
N TYR A 815 -4.18 -10.96 -37.18
CA TYR A 815 -5.25 -9.98 -37.27
C TYR A 815 -5.58 -9.56 -38.68
N GLU A 816 -4.60 -9.58 -39.58
CA GLU A 816 -4.71 -9.09 -40.95
C GLU A 816 -4.24 -10.15 -41.93
N LYS A 817 -5.18 -10.73 -42.68
CA LYS A 817 -4.90 -11.77 -43.68
C LYS A 817 -4.03 -11.27 -44.84
N GLU A 818 -3.95 -9.95 -45.04
CA GLU A 818 -3.11 -9.28 -46.05
C GLU A 818 -1.89 -8.59 -45.42
N SER A 819 -1.47 -9.00 -44.22
CA SER A 819 -0.29 -8.42 -43.54
C SER A 819 0.94 -8.45 -44.45
N GLN A 820 1.70 -7.35 -44.43
CA GLN A 820 2.94 -7.21 -45.19
C GLN A 820 4.11 -8.00 -44.58
N ARG A 821 3.93 -8.53 -43.35
CA ARG A 821 4.95 -9.26 -42.57
C ARG A 821 4.45 -10.66 -42.14
N PRO A 822 4.06 -11.54 -43.09
CA PRO A 822 3.50 -12.85 -42.75
C PRO A 822 4.56 -13.76 -42.11
N GLY A 823 4.23 -14.41 -41.00
CA GLY A 823 5.16 -15.28 -40.27
C GLY A 823 6.21 -14.55 -39.44
N GLU A 824 6.13 -13.22 -39.29
CA GLU A 824 6.94 -12.47 -38.33
C GLU A 824 6.16 -12.24 -37.02
N ALA A 825 6.89 -12.09 -35.92
CA ALA A 825 6.36 -11.70 -34.63
C ALA A 825 7.28 -10.66 -33.99
N ASP A 826 6.67 -9.71 -33.27
CA ASP A 826 7.38 -8.71 -32.50
C ASP A 826 7.39 -9.13 -31.02
N LEU A 827 8.58 -9.23 -30.45
CA LEU A 827 8.83 -9.29 -29.01
C LEU A 827 9.06 -7.86 -28.53
N ILE A 828 8.02 -7.23 -28.00
CA ILE A 828 8.05 -5.84 -27.53
C ILE A 828 8.47 -5.86 -26.07
N VAL A 829 9.74 -5.55 -25.78
CA VAL A 829 10.23 -5.40 -24.41
C VAL A 829 9.72 -4.06 -23.88
N ALA A 830 8.50 -4.05 -23.35
CA ALA A 830 7.76 -2.85 -22.98
C ALA A 830 8.17 -2.30 -21.61
N LYS A 831 8.79 -3.12 -20.76
CA LYS A 831 9.39 -2.70 -19.48
C LYS A 831 10.68 -3.48 -19.26
N HIS A 832 11.72 -2.81 -18.79
CA HIS A 832 12.98 -3.42 -18.35
C HIS A 832 13.60 -2.57 -17.24
N ARG A 833 13.64 -3.07 -16.00
CA ARG A 833 14.17 -2.33 -14.84
C ARG A 833 15.70 -2.14 -14.87
N ASN A 834 16.40 -3.05 -15.53
CA ASN A 834 17.87 -3.12 -15.51
C ASN A 834 18.51 -2.72 -16.85
N GLY A 835 17.75 -2.20 -17.81
CA GLY A 835 18.27 -1.90 -19.15
C GLY A 835 17.26 -1.19 -20.06
N ALA A 836 17.62 -1.06 -21.33
CA ALA A 836 16.77 -0.43 -22.33
C ALA A 836 15.58 -1.32 -22.74
N THR A 837 14.51 -0.68 -23.19
CA THR A 837 13.40 -1.32 -23.91
C THR A 837 13.71 -1.37 -25.41
N ARG A 838 13.32 -2.45 -26.10
CA ARG A 838 13.52 -2.62 -27.54
C ARG A 838 12.47 -3.57 -28.10
N ASP A 839 12.10 -3.32 -29.34
CA ASP A 839 11.26 -4.24 -30.12
C ASP A 839 12.19 -5.16 -30.91
N ILE A 840 12.02 -6.47 -30.73
CA ILE A 840 12.84 -7.50 -31.37
C ILE A 840 11.95 -8.28 -32.33
N VAL A 841 12.36 -8.36 -33.60
CA VAL A 841 11.62 -9.07 -34.63
C VAL A 841 12.14 -10.50 -34.73
N VAL A 842 11.24 -11.47 -34.66
CA VAL A 842 11.55 -12.91 -34.77
C VAL A 842 10.63 -13.58 -35.79
N ALA A 843 11.07 -14.68 -36.39
CA ALA A 843 10.24 -15.46 -37.31
C ALA A 843 9.45 -16.51 -36.53
N PHE A 844 8.12 -16.55 -36.73
CA PHE A 844 7.23 -17.56 -36.15
C PHE A 844 6.98 -18.72 -37.11
N GLN A 845 7.49 -19.90 -36.74
CA GLN A 845 7.30 -21.14 -37.49
C GLN A 845 6.27 -22.02 -36.79
N GLY A 846 5.00 -21.59 -36.79
CA GLY A 846 3.91 -22.23 -36.05
C GLY A 846 3.69 -23.71 -36.37
N HIS A 847 3.99 -24.15 -37.60
CA HIS A 847 3.91 -25.57 -37.98
C HIS A 847 4.94 -26.46 -37.26
N TYR A 848 6.07 -25.90 -36.81
CA TYR A 848 7.06 -26.55 -35.96
C TYR A 848 6.95 -26.15 -34.48
N SER A 849 5.95 -25.34 -34.10
CA SER A 849 5.80 -24.79 -32.75
C SER A 849 7.08 -24.14 -32.22
N ARG A 850 7.65 -23.18 -32.97
CA ARG A 850 8.83 -22.45 -32.55
C ARG A 850 8.92 -21.03 -33.11
N PHE A 851 9.63 -20.17 -32.42
CA PHE A 851 10.19 -18.91 -32.90
C PHE A 851 11.68 -19.10 -33.21
N VAL A 852 12.21 -18.31 -34.13
CA VAL A 852 13.64 -18.29 -34.49
C VAL A 852 14.07 -16.86 -34.79
N ASP A 853 15.36 -16.57 -34.60
CA ASP A 853 15.94 -15.30 -35.05
C ASP A 853 15.70 -15.06 -36.55
N MET A 854 15.56 -13.79 -36.91
CA MET A 854 15.57 -13.39 -38.31
C MET A 854 16.95 -13.69 -38.89
N ALA A 855 16.99 -14.23 -40.11
CA ALA A 855 18.27 -14.42 -40.80
C ALA A 855 18.88 -13.04 -41.08
N HIS A 856 20.00 -12.73 -40.44
CA HIS A 856 20.79 -11.53 -40.73
C HIS A 856 21.60 -11.67 -42.02
#